data_AF-A0A6J1C8J8-F1
#
_entry.id   AF-A0A6J1C8J8-F1
#
_cell.length_a   1.000
_cell.length_b   1.000
_cell.length_c   1.000
_cell.angle_alpha   90.00
_cell.angle_beta   90.00
_cell.angle_gamma   90.00
#
_symmetry.space_group_name_H-M   'P 1'
#
loop_
_entity.id
_entity.type
_entity.pdbx_description
1 polymer ?
#
loop_
_entity_poly.entity_id
_entity_poly.type
_entity_poly.pdbx_seq_one_letter_code
_entity_poly.pdbx_strand_id
1 'polypeptide(L)'
;MAAGHHHRSIVWQIAEDYSHCEFLIRLPGYCPMPAFRDVVDVPLVVRRLHKQRKEVRKELGIGEDIKLVILNFGGQPAGWKLKEEYLPPGWLCLVCGASDTEELPPNFIKLAKDAYTPDLIAASDCMLGKIGYGTVSEALAFKLPFVFVRRDYFNEEPFLRNMLEYYQSGVEMIRRDLLTGHWKPYLERAISLKPCYECGTNGGEVAAHILQETASGKNYASDKFSGARRLRDAIVLGYQLQRVPGRDLCIPDWYANAESELGLSNKSAALPVEGRGSHMESYLEDFDVVHGDVQGLSDTMSFLKSLAELGTVYESGNAEKRQMRERKAAAGLFNWEEDIFVTRAPGRLDVMGGIADYSGSLVLQMPIREACHVAVQRNHPTKHRLWKHAQARQNAKGEGSKPVLQIVSYGSELSNRAPTFDMDLQDFMDGERPMSYEKARKYFAQDPAQKWAAYIAGTILVLMKELGVRFQDSISLLVSSKVPEGKGVSSSASVEVASMSAIAAGHGLRISPRDLALLCQKVENHIVGAPCGVMDQMTSACGEADKLLAMVCQPAEVIGLVDIPPHIRFWGIDSGIRHSVGGADYGSVRIGAFMGLKMIKSRASDLVSKSLSYSSHSEELEDQDGMELLEAESCLEYLCNLPPHRYEGMYAKELPDSITGEHFLEKYEDHNDAVTVIHQKRVYGVRASARHPIYENFRVKAFKALLTSATSDYQLTSLGELLYQCHYSYSACGLGSDGTDRLVQLVQDLQHSKLSKSEDGTLYGAKITGGGSGGTVCVMGRNSLASSHQIFEIQQRYKGATGFLPYVFDGSSPGAGKFGFLKIRRRSSLKSKQS
;
A
#
# COMPACT_ATOMS: atom_id res chain seq x y z
N MET A 1 -23.23 -4.18 -1.26
CA MET A 1 -24.10 -3.13 -0.66
C MET A 1 -25.02 -2.54 -1.72
N ALA A 2 -26.33 -2.68 -1.55
CA ALA A 2 -27.32 -1.79 -2.14
C ALA A 2 -27.55 -0.68 -1.11
N ALA A 3 -27.16 0.55 -1.39
CA ALA A 3 -27.39 1.68 -0.49
C ALA A 3 -27.60 2.96 -1.32
N GLY A 4 -28.73 3.65 -1.11
CA GLY A 4 -29.20 4.80 -1.90
C GLY A 4 -28.64 6.17 -1.48
N HIS A 5 -28.99 7.21 -2.25
CA HIS A 5 -28.46 8.59 -2.27
C HIS A 5 -28.20 9.35 -0.93
N HIS A 6 -28.67 8.87 0.23
CA HIS A 6 -28.57 9.57 1.52
C HIS A 6 -27.19 9.54 2.20
N HIS A 7 -26.30 8.61 1.87
CA HIS A 7 -24.97 8.55 2.50
C HIS A 7 -23.96 9.49 1.86
N ARG A 8 -24.10 9.80 0.56
CA ARG A 8 -23.27 10.81 -0.12
C ARG A 8 -23.42 12.17 0.57
N SER A 9 -24.65 12.60 0.89
CA SER A 9 -24.86 13.88 1.58
C SER A 9 -24.21 13.92 2.97
N ILE A 10 -24.22 12.82 3.72
CA ILE A 10 -23.55 12.73 5.02
C ILE A 10 -22.02 12.83 4.86
N VAL A 11 -21.45 12.11 3.90
CA VAL A 11 -20.00 12.18 3.63
C VAL A 11 -19.59 13.58 3.14
N TRP A 12 -20.42 14.22 2.31
CA TRP A 12 -20.22 15.60 1.87
C TRP A 12 -20.31 16.59 3.03
N GLN A 13 -21.27 16.42 3.95
CA GLN A 13 -21.40 17.24 5.14
C GLN A 13 -20.18 17.09 6.05
N ILE A 14 -19.73 15.86 6.33
CA ILE A 14 -18.53 15.61 7.13
C ILE A 14 -17.29 16.24 6.48
N ALA A 15 -17.15 16.12 5.15
CA ALA A 15 -16.04 16.71 4.43
C ALA A 15 -16.09 18.24 4.42
N GLU A 16 -17.28 18.83 4.32
CA GLU A 16 -17.49 20.27 4.41
C GLU A 16 -17.16 20.78 5.81
N ASP A 17 -17.70 20.13 6.84
CA ASP A 17 -17.44 20.45 8.24
C ASP A 17 -15.94 20.40 8.54
N TYR A 18 -15.24 19.36 8.06
CA TYR A 18 -13.79 19.21 8.27
C TYR A 18 -12.98 20.24 7.46
N SER A 19 -13.50 20.72 6.32
CA SER A 19 -12.83 21.73 5.50
C SER A 19 -12.84 23.13 6.12
N HIS A 20 -13.71 23.36 7.11
CA HIS A 20 -13.79 24.61 7.85
C HIS A 20 -12.83 24.66 9.03
N CYS A 21 -12.14 23.56 9.35
CA CYS A 21 -11.22 23.52 10.47
C CYS A 21 -9.88 24.17 10.11
N GLU A 22 -9.43 25.08 10.97
CA GLU A 22 -8.13 25.75 10.90
C GLU A 22 -7.01 24.81 11.33
N PHE A 23 -7.21 23.96 12.35
CA PHE A 23 -6.20 23.00 12.79
C PHE A 23 -6.77 21.70 13.38
N LEU A 24 -5.94 20.66 13.38
CA LEU A 24 -6.22 19.33 13.91
C LEU A 24 -5.41 19.05 15.16
N ILE A 25 -6.06 18.63 16.24
CA ILE A 25 -5.40 17.98 17.39
C ILE A 25 -5.32 16.49 17.11
N ARG A 26 -4.11 15.97 16.93
CA ARG A 26 -3.85 14.61 16.44
C ARG A 26 -3.30 13.70 17.54
N LEU A 27 -3.91 12.53 17.65
CA LEU A 27 -3.59 11.52 18.68
C LEU A 27 -2.49 10.56 18.19
N PRO A 28 -1.67 9.96 19.08
CA PRO A 28 -0.68 8.95 18.69
C PRO A 28 -1.31 7.74 17.98
N GLY A 29 -0.58 7.10 17.06
CA GLY A 29 -1.15 6.00 16.25
C GLY A 29 -2.19 6.46 15.22
N TYR A 30 -2.15 7.75 14.83
CA TYR A 30 -3.03 8.35 13.84
C TYR A 30 -2.91 7.71 12.45
N CYS A 31 -4.02 7.72 11.71
CA CYS A 31 -3.99 7.57 10.26
C CYS A 31 -3.61 8.91 9.59
N PRO A 32 -3.06 8.92 8.36
CA PRO A 32 -2.73 10.15 7.65
C PRO A 32 -3.96 11.05 7.42
N MET A 33 -3.92 12.28 7.93
CA MET A 33 -5.01 13.26 7.89
C MET A 33 -4.60 14.54 7.12
N PRO A 34 -4.39 14.47 5.80
CA PRO A 34 -3.85 15.56 4.97
C PRO A 34 -4.84 16.72 4.74
N ALA A 35 -6.11 16.53 5.11
CA ALA A 35 -7.15 17.54 4.91
C ALA A 35 -6.90 18.77 5.81
N PHE A 36 -6.12 18.56 6.88
CA PHE A 36 -5.74 19.58 7.84
C PHE A 36 -4.31 20.03 7.56
N ARG A 37 -4.13 21.35 7.43
CA ARG A 37 -2.83 21.96 7.15
C ARG A 37 -2.02 22.16 8.43
N ASP A 38 -2.69 22.61 9.47
CA ASP A 38 -2.09 22.83 10.78
C ASP A 38 -2.46 21.67 11.70
N VAL A 39 -1.44 20.97 12.20
CA VAL A 39 -1.61 19.76 13.01
C VAL A 39 -0.81 19.90 14.29
N VAL A 40 -1.46 19.66 15.42
CA VAL A 40 -0.88 19.68 16.76
C VAL A 40 -0.94 18.27 17.32
N ASP A 41 0.22 17.64 17.46
CA ASP A 41 0.33 16.32 18.09
C ASP A 41 0.20 16.45 19.60
N VAL A 42 -0.63 15.60 20.20
CA VAL A 42 -0.79 15.52 21.65
C VAL A 42 -0.34 14.17 22.20
N PRO A 43 -0.01 14.09 23.50
CA PRO A 43 0.27 12.82 24.16
C PRO A 43 -0.93 11.87 24.10
N LEU A 44 -0.73 10.65 24.57
CA LEU A 44 -1.76 9.62 24.57
C LEU A 44 -2.95 10.06 25.44
N VAL A 45 -4.16 9.90 24.90
CA VAL A 45 -5.40 10.19 25.63
C VAL A 45 -5.86 8.92 26.33
N VAL A 46 -5.79 8.94 27.66
CA VAL A 46 -6.07 7.79 28.51
C VAL A 46 -6.96 8.21 29.65
N ARG A 47 -7.91 7.36 30.01
CA ARG A 47 -8.78 7.58 31.17
C ARG A 47 -7.98 7.38 32.46
N ARG A 48 -8.14 8.31 33.41
CA ARG A 48 -7.47 8.22 34.72
C ARG A 48 -8.01 7.02 35.50
N LEU A 49 -7.11 6.37 36.25
CA LEU A 49 -7.47 5.35 37.22
C LEU A 49 -8.14 6.00 38.44
N HIS A 50 -9.22 5.39 38.93
CA HIS A 50 -9.82 5.78 40.20
C HIS A 50 -9.28 4.95 41.36
N LYS A 51 -8.88 3.70 41.09
CA LYS A 51 -8.37 2.76 42.09
C LYS A 51 -7.05 2.13 41.64
N GLN A 52 -6.22 1.74 42.61
CA GLN A 52 -5.02 0.97 42.30
C GLN A 52 -5.34 -0.52 42.12
N ARG A 53 -4.51 -1.23 41.36
CA ARG A 53 -4.62 -2.68 41.12
C ARG A 53 -4.93 -3.49 42.38
N LYS A 54 -4.21 -3.24 43.48
CA LYS A 54 -4.36 -3.99 44.74
C LYS A 54 -5.77 -3.83 45.34
N GLU A 55 -6.35 -2.64 45.22
CA GLU A 55 -7.67 -2.32 45.75
C GLU A 55 -8.74 -3.02 44.91
N VAL A 56 -8.63 -2.94 43.58
CA VAL A 56 -9.54 -3.60 42.64
C VAL A 56 -9.52 -5.12 42.82
N ARG A 57 -8.33 -5.72 42.91
CA ARG A 57 -8.16 -7.16 43.14
C ARG A 57 -8.76 -7.61 44.48
N LYS A 58 -8.58 -6.82 45.54
CA LYS A 58 -9.17 -7.08 46.85
C LYS A 58 -10.70 -7.04 46.82
N GLU A 59 -11.29 -6.07 46.13
CA GLU A 59 -12.75 -5.95 45.97
C GLU A 59 -13.35 -7.13 45.18
N LEU A 60 -12.60 -7.65 44.20
CA LEU A 60 -12.99 -8.83 43.43
C LEU A 60 -12.69 -10.17 44.15
N GLY A 61 -12.00 -10.14 45.29
CA GLY A 61 -11.57 -11.35 46.00
C GLY A 61 -10.48 -12.15 45.28
N ILE A 62 -9.67 -11.51 44.44
CA ILE A 62 -8.65 -12.15 43.61
C ILE A 62 -7.26 -11.94 44.24
N GLY A 63 -6.52 -13.03 44.45
CA GLY A 63 -5.13 -13.00 44.95
C GLY A 63 -4.16 -12.38 43.93
N GLU A 64 -3.04 -11.81 44.41
CA GLU A 64 -2.04 -11.21 43.52
C GLU A 64 -1.26 -12.24 42.68
N ASP A 65 -1.20 -13.48 43.15
CA ASP A 65 -0.59 -14.64 42.51
C ASP A 65 -1.44 -15.23 41.36
N ILE A 66 -2.73 -14.90 41.32
CA ILE A 66 -3.65 -15.36 40.28
C ILE A 66 -3.47 -14.54 39.00
N LYS A 67 -3.36 -15.23 37.86
CA LYS A 67 -3.31 -14.59 36.54
C LYS A 67 -4.71 -14.17 36.09
N LEU A 68 -4.85 -12.90 35.75
CA LEU A 68 -6.12 -12.28 35.41
C LEU A 68 -6.10 -11.76 33.98
N VAL A 69 -7.05 -12.20 33.15
CA VAL A 69 -7.28 -11.64 31.81
C VAL A 69 -8.59 -10.84 31.79
N ILE A 70 -8.65 -9.73 31.06
CA ILE A 70 -9.89 -9.00 30.83
C ILE A 70 -10.36 -9.14 29.38
N LEU A 71 -11.61 -9.54 29.20
CA LEU A 71 -12.26 -9.70 27.92
C LEU A 71 -13.03 -8.42 27.56
N ASN A 72 -12.43 -7.58 26.71
CA ASN A 72 -12.88 -6.21 26.45
C ASN A 72 -13.32 -6.02 24.98
N PHE A 73 -14.60 -6.29 24.70
CA PHE A 73 -15.20 -6.14 23.37
C PHE A 73 -16.22 -4.99 23.24
N GLY A 74 -16.41 -4.19 24.31
CA GLY A 74 -17.11 -2.90 24.29
C GLY A 74 -18.48 -2.88 23.61
N GLY A 75 -19.54 -3.19 24.39
CA GLY A 75 -20.94 -2.92 24.03
C GLY A 75 -21.56 -3.82 22.94
N GLN A 76 -20.83 -4.77 22.38
CA GLN A 76 -21.41 -5.82 21.54
C GLN A 76 -21.96 -6.93 22.43
N PRO A 77 -23.21 -7.39 22.23
CA PRO A 77 -23.73 -8.53 22.96
C PRO A 77 -22.87 -9.76 22.61
N ALA A 78 -22.14 -10.28 23.59
CA ALA A 78 -21.41 -11.52 23.45
C ALA A 78 -22.43 -12.66 23.42
N GLY A 79 -22.84 -13.10 22.25
CA GLY A 79 -23.56 -14.37 22.09
C GLY A 79 -22.61 -15.57 22.19
N TRP A 80 -21.63 -15.53 23.10
CA TRP A 80 -20.51 -16.46 23.12
C TRP A 80 -20.77 -17.61 24.09
N LYS A 81 -20.53 -18.83 23.64
CA LYS A 81 -20.47 -19.99 24.52
C LYS A 81 -19.04 -20.15 25.03
N LEU A 82 -18.70 -19.39 26.07
CA LEU A 82 -17.41 -19.48 26.74
C LEU A 82 -17.30 -20.82 27.48
N LYS A 83 -16.11 -21.42 27.46
CA LYS A 83 -15.82 -22.68 28.14
C LYS A 83 -14.59 -22.54 29.02
N GLU A 84 -14.55 -23.31 30.10
CA GLU A 84 -13.44 -23.32 31.06
C GLU A 84 -12.09 -23.60 30.38
N GLU A 85 -12.07 -24.49 29.38
CA GLU A 85 -10.89 -24.92 28.61
C GLU A 85 -10.21 -23.82 27.78
N TYR A 86 -10.83 -22.64 27.63
CA TYR A 86 -10.27 -21.55 26.82
C TYR A 86 -9.13 -20.83 27.55
N LEU A 87 -9.10 -20.89 28.89
CA LEU A 87 -8.05 -20.26 29.70
C LEU A 87 -6.99 -21.29 30.12
N PRO A 88 -5.72 -20.88 30.33
CA PRO A 88 -4.75 -21.73 30.98
C PRO A 88 -5.19 -22.10 32.41
N PRO A 89 -4.78 -23.27 32.95
CA PRO A 89 -5.14 -23.68 34.30
C PRO A 89 -4.75 -22.62 35.36
N GLY A 90 -5.67 -22.31 36.27
CA GLY A 90 -5.46 -21.35 37.36
C GLY A 90 -5.65 -19.88 36.98
N TRP A 91 -6.05 -19.58 35.74
CA TRP A 91 -6.36 -18.20 35.31
C TRP A 91 -7.83 -17.87 35.51
N LEU A 92 -8.10 -16.58 35.75
CA LEU A 92 -9.44 -16.01 35.79
C LEU A 92 -9.62 -15.01 34.64
N CYS A 93 -10.83 -14.93 34.09
CA CYS A 93 -11.20 -13.97 33.06
C CYS A 93 -12.31 -13.04 33.53
N LEU A 94 -12.08 -11.72 33.50
CA LEU A 94 -13.11 -10.73 33.71
C LEU A 94 -13.88 -10.49 32.39
N VAL A 95 -15.20 -10.63 32.41
CA VAL A 95 -16.04 -10.48 31.21
C VAL A 95 -16.81 -9.16 31.26
N CYS A 96 -16.49 -8.24 30.34
CA CYS A 96 -17.20 -6.97 30.21
C CYS A 96 -18.48 -7.11 29.37
N GLY A 97 -19.63 -6.71 29.91
CA GLY A 97 -20.87 -6.54 29.13
C GLY A 97 -21.66 -7.83 28.83
N ALA A 98 -21.43 -8.91 29.58
CA ALA A 98 -22.26 -10.12 29.50
C ALA A 98 -23.72 -9.83 29.88
N SER A 99 -24.66 -10.51 29.22
CA SER A 99 -26.10 -10.33 29.48
C SER A 99 -26.51 -10.90 30.84
N ASP A 100 -27.63 -10.44 31.42
CA ASP A 100 -28.15 -10.94 32.70
C ASP A 100 -28.64 -12.40 32.64
N THR A 101 -28.82 -12.93 31.43
CA THR A 101 -29.27 -14.29 31.17
C THR A 101 -28.16 -15.24 30.73
N GLU A 102 -26.89 -14.80 30.71
CA GLU A 102 -25.76 -15.59 30.24
C GLU A 102 -25.07 -16.31 31.40
N GLU A 103 -25.11 -17.65 31.39
CA GLU A 103 -24.35 -18.48 32.33
C GLU A 103 -22.88 -18.55 31.89
N LEU A 104 -21.98 -18.13 32.77
CA LEU A 104 -20.54 -18.16 32.54
C LEU A 104 -19.88 -19.31 33.31
N PRO A 105 -18.81 -19.94 32.77
CA PRO A 105 -18.03 -20.93 33.50
C PRO A 105 -17.38 -20.35 34.76
N PRO A 106 -17.00 -21.18 35.76
CA PRO A 106 -16.53 -20.72 37.07
C PRO A 106 -15.25 -19.87 37.03
N ASN A 107 -14.40 -20.05 36.01
CA ASN A 107 -13.19 -19.24 35.80
C ASN A 107 -13.44 -17.93 35.02
N PHE A 108 -14.70 -17.61 34.70
CA PHE A 108 -15.11 -16.35 34.07
C PHE A 108 -15.98 -15.53 35.04
N ILE A 109 -15.45 -14.39 35.47
CA ILE A 109 -16.13 -13.49 36.39
C ILE A 109 -16.88 -12.44 35.60
N LYS A 110 -18.21 -12.43 35.75
CA LYS A 110 -19.07 -11.40 35.18
C LYS A 110 -18.86 -10.07 35.90
N LEU A 111 -18.57 -9.02 35.15
CA LEU A 111 -18.48 -7.66 35.68
C LEU A 111 -19.86 -6.97 35.68
N ALA A 112 -20.07 -6.09 36.66
CA ALA A 112 -21.24 -5.23 36.70
C ALA A 112 -21.27 -4.29 35.48
N LYS A 113 -22.47 -3.93 35.01
CA LYS A 113 -22.64 -3.11 33.79
C LYS A 113 -22.06 -1.69 33.92
N ASP A 114 -21.98 -1.17 35.14
CA ASP A 114 -21.45 0.13 35.53
C ASP A 114 -19.98 0.07 36.00
N ALA A 115 -19.33 -1.09 35.90
CA ALA A 115 -17.95 -1.25 36.32
C ALA A 115 -17.00 -0.38 35.49
N TYR A 116 -16.15 0.39 36.18
CA TYR A 116 -15.20 1.29 35.53
C TYR A 116 -14.04 0.50 34.91
N THR A 117 -14.13 0.26 33.60
CA THR A 117 -13.22 -0.62 32.84
C THR A 117 -11.72 -0.29 32.99
N PRO A 118 -11.27 0.98 33.02
CA PRO A 118 -9.84 1.30 33.15
C PRO A 118 -9.17 0.71 34.39
N ASP A 119 -9.85 0.73 35.54
CA ASP A 119 -9.35 0.15 36.79
C ASP A 119 -9.18 -1.37 36.68
N LEU A 120 -10.10 -2.02 35.99
CA LEU A 120 -10.09 -3.47 35.77
C LEU A 120 -9.01 -3.89 34.75
N ILE A 121 -8.78 -3.07 33.72
CA ILE A 121 -7.67 -3.26 32.77
C ILE A 121 -6.34 -3.18 33.52
N ALA A 122 -6.12 -2.13 34.32
CA ALA A 122 -4.90 -1.99 35.12
C ALA A 122 -4.73 -3.09 36.20
N ALA A 123 -5.84 -3.65 36.68
CA ALA A 123 -5.82 -4.76 37.61
C ALA A 123 -5.56 -6.14 36.97
N SER A 124 -5.58 -6.23 35.64
CA SER A 124 -5.38 -7.46 34.87
C SER A 124 -3.90 -7.67 34.50
N ASP A 125 -3.51 -8.90 34.20
CA ASP A 125 -2.17 -9.26 33.69
C ASP A 125 -2.10 -9.22 32.16
N CYS A 126 -3.24 -9.37 31.49
CA CYS A 126 -3.36 -9.27 30.04
C CYS A 126 -4.78 -8.84 29.66
N MET A 127 -4.93 -8.24 28.49
CA MET A 127 -6.23 -7.93 27.89
C MET A 127 -6.44 -8.72 26.61
N LEU A 128 -7.67 -9.20 26.41
CA LEU A 128 -8.14 -9.82 25.18
C LEU A 128 -9.30 -9.00 24.61
N GLY A 129 -9.20 -8.51 23.37
CA GLY A 129 -10.19 -7.58 22.86
C GLY A 129 -10.11 -7.24 21.37
N LYS A 130 -10.98 -6.32 20.95
CA LYS A 130 -10.96 -5.74 19.60
C LYS A 130 -9.97 -4.57 19.54
N ILE A 131 -9.24 -4.44 18.43
CA ILE A 131 -8.34 -3.29 18.26
C ILE A 131 -9.14 -1.97 18.09
N GLY A 132 -8.73 -0.94 18.81
CA GLY A 132 -9.33 0.39 18.77
C GLY A 132 -8.56 1.36 19.66
N TYR A 133 -8.60 2.66 19.35
CA TYR A 133 -7.72 3.64 19.98
C TYR A 133 -7.80 3.63 21.51
N GLY A 134 -9.00 3.66 22.10
CA GLY A 134 -9.15 3.67 23.57
C GLY A 134 -8.58 2.43 24.27
N THR A 135 -8.75 1.24 23.66
CA THR A 135 -8.22 -0.01 24.20
C THR A 135 -6.69 -0.06 24.05
N VAL A 136 -6.16 0.39 22.91
CA VAL A 136 -4.72 0.48 22.65
C VAL A 136 -4.07 1.49 23.58
N SER A 137 -4.70 2.65 23.81
CA SER A 137 -4.15 3.69 24.66
C SER A 137 -4.06 3.25 26.13
N GLU A 138 -5.07 2.53 26.61
CA GLU A 138 -5.07 1.95 27.96
C GLU A 138 -4.06 0.82 28.11
N ALA A 139 -3.94 -0.07 27.11
CA ALA A 139 -2.93 -1.12 27.12
C ALA A 139 -1.51 -0.54 27.23
N LEU A 140 -1.20 0.47 26.42
CA LEU A 140 0.12 1.10 26.41
C LEU A 140 0.40 1.85 27.72
N ALA A 141 -0.55 2.67 28.19
CA ALA A 141 -0.36 3.47 29.40
C ALA A 141 -0.21 2.62 30.67
N PHE A 142 -0.92 1.51 30.76
CA PHE A 142 -0.83 0.59 31.90
C PHE A 142 0.21 -0.51 31.69
N LYS A 143 0.98 -0.46 30.60
CA LYS A 143 2.01 -1.45 30.22
C LYS A 143 1.46 -2.88 30.25
N LEU A 144 0.24 -3.05 29.75
CA LEU A 144 -0.50 -4.29 29.76
C LEU A 144 -0.39 -4.98 28.40
N PRO A 145 0.09 -6.24 28.33
CA PRO A 145 0.04 -7.03 27.11
C PRO A 145 -1.39 -7.15 26.58
N PHE A 146 -1.56 -6.86 25.28
CA PHE A 146 -2.86 -6.85 24.61
C PHE A 146 -2.91 -7.89 23.51
N VAL A 147 -3.71 -8.93 23.73
CA VAL A 147 -4.11 -9.89 22.72
C VAL A 147 -5.28 -9.29 21.95
N PHE A 148 -5.09 -8.97 20.68
CA PHE A 148 -6.10 -8.28 19.89
C PHE A 148 -6.54 -9.10 18.68
N VAL A 149 -7.79 -8.89 18.28
CA VAL A 149 -8.36 -9.46 17.05
C VAL A 149 -8.52 -8.36 16.02
N ARG A 150 -8.17 -8.68 14.76
CA ARG A 150 -8.30 -7.77 13.63
C ARG A 150 -9.74 -7.36 13.36
N ARG A 151 -9.88 -6.16 12.80
CA ARG A 151 -11.09 -5.49 12.37
C ARG A 151 -10.95 -5.11 10.90
N ASP A 152 -11.41 -5.99 10.04
CA ASP A 152 -11.48 -5.74 8.61
C ASP A 152 -12.20 -4.41 8.32
N TYR A 153 -11.68 -3.64 7.37
CA TYR A 153 -12.19 -2.33 6.96
C TYR A 153 -12.16 -1.22 8.04
N PHE A 154 -11.40 -1.41 9.12
CA PHE A 154 -11.11 -0.34 10.09
C PHE A 154 -9.85 0.43 9.70
N ASN A 155 -10.01 1.64 9.14
CA ASN A 155 -8.91 2.42 8.57
C ASN A 155 -7.76 2.75 9.55
N GLU A 156 -8.04 2.82 10.86
CA GLU A 156 -7.03 3.11 11.88
C GLU A 156 -6.23 1.85 12.30
N GLU A 157 -6.71 0.64 12.01
CA GLU A 157 -6.09 -0.61 12.45
C GLU A 157 -4.60 -0.70 12.15
N PRO A 158 -4.11 -0.46 10.91
CA PRO A 158 -2.70 -0.67 10.61
C PRO A 158 -1.79 0.22 11.46
N PHE A 159 -2.23 1.43 11.79
CA PHE A 159 -1.47 2.41 12.56
C PHE A 159 -1.43 2.06 14.04
N LEU A 160 -2.58 1.63 14.60
CA LEU A 160 -2.67 1.17 15.97
C LEU A 160 -1.93 -0.14 16.20
N ARG A 161 -1.98 -1.06 15.22
CA ARG A 161 -1.22 -2.31 15.25
C ARG A 161 0.28 -2.05 15.27
N ASN A 162 0.76 -1.22 14.35
CA ASN A 162 2.17 -0.83 14.29
C ASN A 162 2.61 -0.18 15.62
N MET A 163 1.73 0.60 16.26
CA MET A 163 2.00 1.19 17.56
C MET A 163 2.16 0.13 18.67
N LEU A 164 1.24 -0.85 18.75
CA LEU A 164 1.34 -1.97 19.71
C LEU A 164 2.61 -2.81 19.49
N GLU A 165 2.96 -3.10 18.25
CA GLU A 165 4.17 -3.84 17.88
C GLU A 165 5.43 -3.07 18.28
N TYR A 166 5.48 -1.78 17.96
CA TYR A 166 6.60 -0.90 18.28
C TYR A 166 6.90 -0.85 19.79
N TYR A 167 5.85 -0.80 20.61
CA TYR A 167 5.95 -0.77 22.07
C TYR A 167 5.91 -2.16 22.73
N GLN A 168 6.05 -3.25 21.95
CA GLN A 168 6.06 -4.64 22.43
C GLN A 168 4.86 -4.99 23.32
N SER A 169 3.69 -4.48 22.97
CA SER A 169 2.47 -4.58 23.78
C SER A 169 1.35 -5.38 23.11
N GLY A 170 1.56 -5.91 21.90
CA GLY A 170 0.53 -6.58 21.11
C GLY A 170 0.83 -8.04 20.77
N VAL A 171 -0.18 -8.90 20.86
CA VAL A 171 -0.21 -10.24 20.24
C VAL A 171 -1.46 -10.32 19.37
N GLU A 172 -1.29 -10.56 18.07
CA GLU A 172 -2.43 -10.75 17.17
C GLU A 172 -3.00 -12.17 17.33
N MET A 173 -4.32 -12.27 17.50
CA MET A 173 -5.09 -13.51 17.48
C MET A 173 -6.03 -13.54 16.28
N ILE A 174 -5.96 -14.61 15.50
CA ILE A 174 -6.88 -14.81 14.37
C ILE A 174 -8.30 -15.08 14.88
N ARG A 175 -9.30 -14.59 14.13
CA ARG A 175 -10.71 -14.70 14.53
C ARG A 175 -11.18 -16.14 14.73
N ARG A 176 -10.67 -17.09 13.93
CA ARG A 176 -10.97 -18.52 14.08
C ARG A 176 -10.64 -19.00 15.49
N ASP A 177 -9.43 -18.73 15.94
CA ASP A 177 -8.91 -19.20 17.22
C ASP A 177 -9.62 -18.52 18.40
N LEU A 178 -10.03 -17.26 18.24
CA LEU A 178 -10.92 -16.59 19.19
C LEU A 178 -12.24 -17.37 19.35
N LEU A 179 -12.89 -17.74 18.24
CA LEU A 179 -14.20 -18.39 18.25
C LEU A 179 -14.16 -19.86 18.67
N THR A 180 -13.08 -20.57 18.34
CA THR A 180 -12.88 -21.98 18.74
C THR A 180 -12.25 -22.13 20.13
N GLY A 181 -11.88 -21.02 20.77
CA GLY A 181 -11.34 -21.03 22.14
C GLY A 181 -9.87 -21.42 22.27
N HIS A 182 -9.11 -21.35 21.18
CA HIS A 182 -7.69 -21.69 21.18
C HIS A 182 -6.82 -20.52 21.73
N TRP A 183 -7.16 -20.01 22.92
CA TRP A 183 -6.56 -18.76 23.43
C TRP A 183 -5.23 -18.97 24.15
N LYS A 184 -5.03 -20.16 24.75
CA LYS A 184 -3.87 -20.48 25.60
C LYS A 184 -2.51 -20.06 25.01
N PRO A 185 -2.14 -20.39 23.76
CA PRO A 185 -0.83 -20.01 23.21
C PRO A 185 -0.64 -18.49 23.11
N TYR A 186 -1.71 -17.76 22.81
CA TYR A 186 -1.69 -16.31 22.68
C TYR A 186 -1.55 -15.62 24.05
N LEU A 187 -2.23 -16.15 25.08
CA LEU A 187 -2.15 -15.63 26.45
C LEU A 187 -0.79 -15.91 27.09
N GLU A 188 -0.23 -17.10 26.89
CA GLU A 188 1.12 -17.45 27.36
C GLU A 188 2.18 -16.56 26.68
N ARG A 189 2.05 -16.34 25.36
CA ARG A 189 2.91 -15.41 24.63
C ARG A 189 2.75 -13.98 25.15
N ALA A 190 1.53 -13.52 25.42
CA ALA A 190 1.28 -12.16 25.90
C ALA A 190 1.98 -11.89 27.24
N ILE A 191 1.97 -12.83 28.19
CA ILE A 191 2.68 -12.67 29.46
C ILE A 191 4.21 -12.60 29.31
N SER A 192 4.76 -13.19 28.25
CA SER A 192 6.20 -13.08 27.97
C SER A 192 6.64 -11.71 27.45
N LEU A 193 5.69 -10.85 27.04
CA LEU A 193 5.99 -9.52 26.52
C LEU A 193 6.46 -8.57 27.62
N LYS A 194 7.25 -7.57 27.23
CA LYS A 194 7.73 -6.49 28.10
C LYS A 194 7.31 -5.13 27.52
N PRO A 195 6.05 -4.70 27.71
CA PRO A 195 5.57 -3.43 27.17
C PRO A 195 6.42 -2.24 27.64
N CYS A 196 6.81 -1.38 26.70
CA CYS A 196 7.85 -0.35 26.93
C CYS A 196 7.41 1.09 26.63
N TYR A 197 6.12 1.39 26.75
CA TYR A 197 5.61 2.75 26.53
C TYR A 197 6.03 3.70 27.68
N GLU A 198 6.72 4.80 27.33
CA GLU A 198 7.23 5.79 28.30
C GLU A 198 6.83 7.24 27.97
N CYS A 199 6.07 7.46 26.89
CA CYS A 199 5.63 8.80 26.50
C CYS A 199 4.45 9.30 27.36
N GLY A 200 4.11 10.59 27.25
CA GLY A 200 3.04 11.20 28.05
C GLY A 200 1.66 10.55 27.84
N THR A 201 0.87 10.52 28.92
CA THR A 201 -0.51 9.98 28.97
C THR A 201 -1.56 11.04 29.34
N ASN A 202 -1.16 12.30 29.42
CA ASN A 202 -1.99 13.46 29.75
C ASN A 202 -2.56 14.15 28.50
N GLY A 203 -2.79 13.39 27.42
CA GLY A 203 -3.24 13.94 26.14
C GLY A 203 -4.59 14.65 26.24
N GLY A 204 -5.47 14.19 27.13
CA GLY A 204 -6.78 14.80 27.33
C GLY A 204 -6.67 16.20 27.94
N GLU A 205 -5.80 16.38 28.93
CA GLU A 205 -5.53 17.68 29.55
C GLU A 205 -4.84 18.64 28.58
N VAL A 206 -3.87 18.13 27.81
CA VAL A 206 -3.17 18.93 26.79
C VAL A 206 -4.14 19.39 25.70
N ALA A 207 -4.98 18.50 25.18
CA ALA A 207 -6.00 18.84 24.20
C ALA A 207 -7.01 19.86 24.77
N ALA A 208 -7.45 19.69 26.02
CA ALA A 208 -8.35 20.63 26.68
C ALA A 208 -7.71 22.03 26.84
N HIS A 209 -6.42 22.10 27.19
CA HIS A 209 -5.70 23.36 27.29
C HIS A 209 -5.58 24.06 25.93
N ILE A 210 -5.23 23.32 24.87
CA ILE A 210 -5.17 23.86 23.50
C ILE A 210 -6.53 24.43 23.08
N LEU A 211 -7.62 23.70 23.34
CA LEU A 211 -8.98 24.17 23.07
C LEU A 211 -9.32 25.42 23.90
N GLN A 212 -8.93 25.48 25.17
CA GLN A 212 -9.16 26.62 26.05
C GLN A 212 -8.41 27.88 25.60
N GLU A 213 -7.15 27.73 25.19
CA GLU A 213 -6.33 28.82 24.63
C GLU A 213 -6.92 29.34 23.32
N THR A 214 -7.30 28.41 22.43
CA THR A 214 -7.97 28.71 21.16
C THR A 214 -9.28 29.47 21.39
N ALA A 215 -10.12 29.01 22.32
CA ALA A 215 -11.36 29.70 22.70
C ALA A 215 -11.10 31.11 23.23
N SER A 216 -10.01 31.28 23.98
CA SER A 216 -9.59 32.55 24.59
C SER A 216 -8.87 33.49 23.62
N GLY A 217 -8.58 33.06 22.38
CA GLY A 217 -7.84 33.82 21.38
C GLY A 217 -6.34 33.93 21.66
N LYS A 218 -5.80 33.06 22.51
CA LYS A 218 -4.36 32.97 22.76
C LYS A 218 -3.79 31.87 21.86
N ASN A 219 -2.93 32.27 20.91
CA ASN A 219 -2.34 31.41 19.88
C ASN A 219 -3.36 30.78 18.90
N TYR A 220 -2.91 30.57 17.66
CA TYR A 220 -3.58 29.84 16.57
C TYR A 220 -4.83 30.45 15.90
N ALA A 221 -5.36 31.59 16.36
CA ALA A 221 -6.42 32.32 15.64
C ALA A 221 -6.40 33.83 15.92
N SER A 222 -6.91 34.65 14.99
CA SER A 222 -7.00 36.11 15.14
C SER A 222 -8.00 36.53 16.22
N ASP A 223 -7.61 37.50 17.07
CA ASP A 223 -8.41 38.09 18.17
C ASP A 223 -9.77 38.67 17.73
N LYS A 224 -9.99 38.82 16.41
CA LYS A 224 -11.19 39.42 15.80
C LYS A 224 -12.45 38.54 15.81
N PHE A 225 -12.37 37.28 16.23
CA PHE A 225 -13.52 36.36 16.26
C PHE A 225 -14.03 36.06 17.67
N SER A 226 -15.27 35.59 17.81
CA SER A 226 -15.80 35.12 19.11
C SER A 226 -15.21 33.76 19.49
N GLY A 227 -15.12 33.44 20.78
CA GLY A 227 -14.54 32.17 21.24
C GLY A 227 -15.25 30.92 20.69
N ALA A 228 -16.57 30.98 20.51
CA ALA A 228 -17.33 29.91 19.87
C ALA A 228 -17.01 29.74 18.38
N ARG A 229 -16.65 30.82 17.68
CA ARG A 229 -16.24 30.77 16.27
C ARG A 229 -14.84 30.18 16.13
N ARG A 230 -13.90 30.55 17.00
CA ARG A 230 -12.55 29.95 17.07
C ARG A 230 -12.56 28.45 17.38
N LEU A 231 -13.48 27.99 18.23
CA LEU A 231 -13.63 26.56 18.55
C LEU A 231 -14.28 25.75 17.42
N ARG A 232 -15.09 26.38 16.56
CA ARG A 232 -15.68 25.74 15.38
C ARG A 232 -14.62 25.34 14.36
N ASP A 233 -13.43 25.91 14.48
CA ASP A 233 -12.30 25.72 13.57
C ASP A 233 -11.29 24.68 14.11
N ALA A 234 -11.56 24.01 15.24
CA ALA A 234 -10.69 22.99 15.83
C ALA A 234 -11.35 21.59 15.81
N ILE A 235 -10.64 20.56 15.33
CA ILE A 235 -11.06 19.15 15.47
C ILE A 235 -10.15 18.41 16.45
N VAL A 236 -10.77 17.68 17.39
CA VAL A 236 -10.11 16.65 18.20
C VAL A 236 -10.60 15.29 17.73
N LEU A 237 -9.71 14.49 17.17
CA LEU A 237 -10.06 13.13 16.75
C LEU A 237 -10.33 12.26 18.00
N GLY A 238 -11.49 11.60 18.09
CA GLY A 238 -11.76 10.57 19.10
C GLY A 238 -12.75 10.88 20.23
N TYR A 239 -13.43 12.03 20.24
CA TYR A 239 -14.51 12.31 21.19
C TYR A 239 -15.76 12.87 20.49
N GLN A 240 -16.88 12.17 20.61
CA GLN A 240 -18.21 12.71 20.37
C GLN A 240 -18.68 13.33 21.69
N LEU A 241 -18.96 14.63 21.74
CA LEU A 241 -19.67 15.24 22.87
C LEU A 241 -21.08 14.62 22.92
N GLN A 242 -21.24 13.53 23.68
CA GLN A 242 -22.56 12.98 23.98
C GLN A 242 -23.33 13.97 24.85
N ARG A 243 -24.56 14.26 24.44
CA ARG A 243 -25.55 14.97 25.23
C ARG A 243 -25.72 14.25 26.57
N VAL A 244 -25.53 14.96 27.68
CA VAL A 244 -26.07 14.50 28.97
C VAL A 244 -27.58 14.76 28.94
N PRO A 245 -28.44 13.76 29.15
CA PRO A 245 -29.87 14.00 29.29
C PRO A 245 -30.11 14.79 30.60
N GLY A 246 -30.85 15.90 30.54
CA GLY A 246 -31.43 16.51 31.74
C GLY A 246 -30.91 17.89 32.17
N ARG A 247 -30.27 18.68 31.32
CA ARG A 247 -30.17 20.13 31.53
C ARG A 247 -30.51 20.89 30.25
N ASP A 248 -31.74 21.36 30.19
CA ASP A 248 -32.20 22.29 29.16
C ASP A 248 -31.47 23.63 29.33
N LEU A 249 -30.51 23.87 28.45
CA LEU A 249 -30.07 25.23 28.13
C LEU A 249 -30.89 25.66 26.91
N CYS A 250 -31.66 26.75 27.07
CA CYS A 250 -32.50 27.31 26.02
C CYS A 250 -31.72 27.47 24.71
N ILE A 251 -32.19 26.81 23.66
CA ILE A 251 -31.69 26.96 22.30
C ILE A 251 -32.12 28.35 21.82
N PRO A 252 -31.20 29.20 21.33
CA PRO A 252 -31.58 30.50 20.78
C PRO A 252 -32.32 30.36 19.44
N ASP A 253 -33.31 31.22 19.21
CA ASP A 253 -34.26 31.15 18.08
C ASP A 253 -33.62 31.20 16.67
N TRP A 254 -32.34 31.55 16.54
CA TRP A 254 -31.63 31.51 15.25
C TRP A 254 -31.34 30.08 14.75
N TYR A 255 -31.42 29.06 15.61
CA TYR A 255 -31.18 27.66 15.24
C TYR A 255 -32.43 26.97 14.65
N ALA A 256 -33.63 27.51 14.86
CA ALA A 256 -34.90 26.89 14.41
C ALA A 256 -35.39 27.38 13.03
N ASN A 257 -34.71 28.34 12.39
CA ASN A 257 -35.24 29.03 11.19
C ASN A 257 -34.56 28.65 9.86
N ALA A 258 -33.99 27.45 9.74
CA ALA A 258 -33.32 27.00 8.51
C ALA A 258 -34.11 25.94 7.70
N GLU A 259 -35.43 25.79 7.92
CA GLU A 259 -36.26 24.80 7.23
C GLU A 259 -37.18 25.36 6.12
N SER A 260 -37.07 26.64 5.74
CA SER A 260 -38.05 27.27 4.84
C SER A 260 -37.50 27.85 3.53
N GLU A 261 -36.53 27.21 2.86
CA GLU A 261 -36.10 27.60 1.50
C GLU A 261 -35.79 26.42 0.54
N LEU A 262 -36.54 25.31 0.64
CA LEU A 262 -36.53 24.25 -0.38
C LEU A 262 -37.94 23.94 -0.85
N GLY A 263 -38.56 24.92 -1.52
CA GLY A 263 -39.79 24.75 -2.27
C GLY A 263 -39.61 25.24 -3.70
N LEU A 264 -39.98 24.38 -4.66
CA LEU A 264 -40.21 24.64 -6.10
C LEU A 264 -39.02 24.42 -7.05
N SER A 265 -38.91 23.19 -7.58
CA SER A 265 -39.13 22.93 -9.01
C SER A 265 -38.82 21.45 -9.34
N ASN A 266 -39.86 20.63 -9.31
CA ASN A 266 -39.89 19.31 -9.95
C ASN A 266 -40.34 19.51 -11.40
N LYS A 267 -39.51 19.19 -12.39
CA LYS A 267 -39.98 18.59 -13.66
C LYS A 267 -38.97 17.59 -14.21
N SER A 268 -39.42 16.35 -14.18
CA SER A 268 -38.90 15.18 -14.89
C SER A 268 -38.87 15.41 -16.41
N ALA A 269 -37.80 14.96 -17.05
CA ALA A 269 -37.80 14.60 -18.47
C ALA A 269 -36.92 13.35 -18.65
N ALA A 270 -37.58 12.20 -18.82
CA ALA A 270 -36.99 10.98 -19.35
C ALA A 270 -36.87 11.07 -20.88
N LEU A 271 -35.99 10.24 -21.45
CA LEU A 271 -35.98 9.57 -22.78
C LEU A 271 -34.54 9.48 -23.34
N PRO A 272 -34.22 8.59 -24.31
CA PRO A 272 -34.12 7.14 -24.17
C PRO A 272 -32.77 6.58 -24.72
N VAL A 273 -32.55 5.29 -24.50
CA VAL A 273 -31.45 4.48 -25.07
C VAL A 273 -31.77 4.14 -26.52
N GLU A 274 -30.87 4.44 -27.46
CA GLU A 274 -30.80 3.75 -28.76
C GLU A 274 -29.46 3.95 -29.49
N GLY A 275 -28.98 2.90 -30.16
CA GLY A 275 -28.16 3.01 -31.38
C GLY A 275 -26.63 2.90 -31.26
N ARG A 276 -26.08 1.68 -31.26
CA ARG A 276 -24.71 1.41 -31.74
C ARG A 276 -24.71 1.48 -33.27
N GLY A 277 -23.83 2.30 -33.85
CA GLY A 277 -23.51 2.27 -35.28
C GLY A 277 -22.66 3.44 -35.71
N SER A 278 -21.43 3.14 -36.17
CA SER A 278 -20.52 3.97 -36.96
C SER A 278 -20.21 5.39 -36.48
N HIS A 279 -19.05 5.60 -35.87
CA HIS A 279 -18.18 6.75 -36.11
C HIS A 279 -16.83 6.45 -35.46
N MET A 280 -15.89 5.86 -36.21
CA MET A 280 -14.54 5.54 -35.69
C MET A 280 -13.48 6.55 -36.13
N GLU A 281 -13.86 7.69 -36.72
CA GLU A 281 -12.94 8.56 -37.48
C GLU A 281 -12.90 10.07 -37.10
N SER A 282 -13.47 10.55 -35.99
CA SER A 282 -13.44 12.00 -35.65
C SER A 282 -12.57 12.40 -34.44
N TYR A 283 -11.66 11.55 -33.96
CA TYR A 283 -11.12 11.65 -32.60
C TYR A 283 -9.78 12.40 -32.42
N LEU A 284 -9.32 13.14 -33.45
CA LEU A 284 -8.06 13.93 -33.46
C LEU A 284 -8.30 15.42 -33.72
N GLU A 285 -9.52 15.93 -33.50
CA GLU A 285 -9.89 17.28 -33.94
C GLU A 285 -9.15 18.43 -33.24
N ASP A 286 -8.64 18.23 -32.01
CA ASP A 286 -8.03 19.29 -31.19
C ASP A 286 -6.48 19.35 -31.20
N PHE A 287 -5.80 18.25 -31.52
CA PHE A 287 -4.33 18.14 -31.49
C PHE A 287 -3.77 17.56 -32.79
N ASP A 288 -2.67 18.16 -33.27
CA ASP A 288 -1.81 17.56 -34.28
C ASP A 288 -0.73 16.71 -33.59
N VAL A 289 -0.64 15.43 -33.95
CA VAL A 289 0.44 14.55 -33.53
C VAL A 289 1.64 14.80 -34.44
N VAL A 290 2.62 15.55 -33.96
CA VAL A 290 3.85 15.94 -34.67
C VAL A 290 4.85 14.77 -34.71
N HIS A 291 4.83 13.91 -33.69
CA HIS A 291 5.67 12.71 -33.61
C HIS A 291 4.96 11.63 -32.78
N GLY A 292 5.24 10.36 -33.12
CA GLY A 292 4.71 9.19 -32.44
C GLY A 292 3.39 8.69 -33.03
N ASP A 293 2.89 7.58 -32.47
CA ASP A 293 1.63 6.94 -32.86
C ASP A 293 0.83 6.63 -31.59
N VAL A 294 -0.48 6.88 -31.62
CA VAL A 294 -1.42 6.54 -30.54
C VAL A 294 -1.66 5.02 -30.42
N GLN A 295 -1.19 4.23 -31.40
CA GLN A 295 -1.21 2.76 -31.44
C GLN A 295 -2.62 2.15 -31.26
N GLY A 296 -3.67 2.89 -31.62
CA GLY A 296 -5.07 2.47 -31.44
C GLY A 296 -5.50 2.31 -29.97
N LEU A 297 -4.72 2.81 -29.00
CA LEU A 297 -4.98 2.65 -27.58
C LEU A 297 -6.08 3.61 -27.10
N SER A 298 -7.24 3.05 -26.73
CA SER A 298 -8.42 3.83 -26.33
C SER A 298 -8.22 4.67 -25.05
N ASP A 299 -7.36 4.21 -24.13
CA ASP A 299 -7.00 4.95 -22.93
C ASP A 299 -6.17 6.21 -23.25
N THR A 300 -5.28 6.13 -24.24
CA THR A 300 -4.48 7.24 -24.75
C THR A 300 -5.36 8.27 -25.45
N MET A 301 -6.31 7.82 -26.27
CA MET A 301 -7.29 8.71 -26.88
C MET A 301 -8.16 9.42 -25.83
N SER A 302 -8.60 8.67 -24.80
CA SER A 302 -9.33 9.25 -23.66
C SER A 302 -8.51 10.29 -22.91
N PHE A 303 -7.20 10.05 -22.72
CA PHE A 303 -6.31 11.00 -22.06
C PHE A 303 -6.13 12.28 -22.89
N LEU A 304 -5.87 12.16 -24.21
CA LEU A 304 -5.73 13.30 -25.10
C LEU A 304 -7.01 14.15 -25.15
N LYS A 305 -8.18 13.52 -25.13
CA LYS A 305 -9.47 14.22 -25.03
C LYS A 305 -9.58 15.00 -23.72
N SER A 306 -9.30 14.35 -22.58
CA SER A 306 -9.30 15.05 -21.28
C SER A 306 -8.28 16.18 -21.23
N LEU A 307 -7.13 16.04 -21.90
CA LEU A 307 -6.12 17.09 -22.02
C LEU A 307 -6.63 18.27 -22.87
N ALA A 308 -7.35 18.02 -23.95
CA ALA A 308 -7.94 19.06 -24.80
C ALA A 308 -9.00 19.88 -24.04
N GLU A 309 -9.85 19.21 -23.26
CA GLU A 309 -10.89 19.82 -22.44
C GLU A 309 -10.34 20.77 -21.36
N LEU A 310 -9.09 20.57 -20.90
CA LEU A 310 -8.43 21.49 -19.96
C LEU A 310 -8.12 22.86 -20.59
N GLY A 311 -7.92 22.89 -21.90
CA GLY A 311 -7.57 24.09 -22.63
C GLY A 311 -8.78 24.93 -23.09
N THR A 312 -10.02 24.47 -22.92
CA THR A 312 -11.24 25.12 -23.45
C THR A 312 -12.09 25.86 -22.41
N VAL A 313 -11.66 25.89 -21.14
CA VAL A 313 -12.33 26.50 -19.95
C VAL A 313 -13.69 27.16 -20.25
N TYR A 314 -14.76 26.36 -20.21
CA TYR A 314 -16.12 26.85 -20.04
C TYR A 314 -16.54 26.66 -18.58
N GLU A 315 -17.17 27.69 -18.03
CA GLU A 315 -17.85 27.68 -16.73
C GLU A 315 -19.01 26.67 -16.74
N SER A 316 -18.74 25.38 -16.55
CA SER A 316 -19.78 24.39 -16.30
C SER A 316 -19.91 24.15 -14.80
N GLY A 317 -20.92 24.78 -14.18
CA GLY A 317 -21.31 24.51 -12.80
C GLY A 317 -21.97 23.15 -12.66
N ASN A 318 -21.19 22.11 -12.35
CA ASN A 318 -21.66 20.85 -11.72
C ASN A 318 -20.52 19.85 -11.41
N ALA A 319 -19.30 20.32 -11.11
CA ALA A 319 -18.18 19.45 -10.72
C ALA A 319 -17.91 19.53 -9.21
N GLU A 320 -17.59 18.40 -8.59
CA GLU A 320 -17.20 18.30 -7.18
C GLU A 320 -16.00 19.24 -6.86
N LYS A 321 -15.98 19.90 -5.69
CA LYS A 321 -14.97 20.93 -5.32
C LYS A 321 -13.50 20.48 -5.54
N ARG A 322 -13.19 19.18 -5.40
CA ARG A 322 -11.85 18.60 -5.66
C ARG A 322 -11.51 18.51 -7.15
N GLN A 323 -12.44 18.00 -7.98
CA GLN A 323 -12.29 17.98 -9.44
C GLN A 323 -12.11 19.39 -10.00
N MET A 324 -12.75 20.40 -9.38
CA MET A 324 -12.60 21.80 -9.74
C MET A 324 -11.18 22.35 -9.46
N ARG A 325 -10.53 21.93 -8.36
CA ARG A 325 -9.15 22.37 -8.03
C ARG A 325 -8.11 21.75 -8.96
N GLU A 326 -8.19 20.45 -9.21
CA GLU A 326 -7.30 19.74 -10.14
C GLU A 326 -7.41 20.30 -11.56
N ARG A 327 -8.64 20.47 -12.06
CA ARG A 327 -8.89 21.07 -13.39
C ARG A 327 -8.36 22.49 -13.49
N LYS A 328 -8.59 23.33 -12.48
CA LYS A 328 -8.10 24.72 -12.48
C LYS A 328 -6.57 24.79 -12.49
N ALA A 329 -5.90 23.94 -11.71
CA ALA A 329 -4.44 23.87 -11.70
C ALA A 329 -3.89 23.37 -13.04
N ALA A 330 -4.51 22.32 -13.61
CA ALA A 330 -4.12 21.73 -14.89
C ALA A 330 -4.34 22.67 -16.09
N ALA A 331 -5.45 23.43 -16.11
CA ALA A 331 -5.74 24.40 -17.18
C ALA A 331 -4.68 25.51 -17.30
N GLY A 332 -4.08 25.91 -16.16
CA GLY A 332 -3.03 26.91 -16.10
C GLY A 332 -1.60 26.36 -16.26
N LEU A 333 -1.44 25.05 -16.42
CA LEU A 333 -0.14 24.37 -16.34
C LEU A 333 0.68 24.46 -17.65
N PHE A 334 0.00 24.43 -18.79
CA PHE A 334 0.63 24.38 -20.11
C PHE A 334 0.47 25.68 -20.89
N ASN A 335 1.49 26.02 -21.68
CA ASN A 335 1.36 26.93 -22.81
C ASN A 335 0.82 26.14 -24.01
N TRP A 336 -0.47 26.31 -24.30
CA TRP A 336 -1.18 25.53 -25.31
C TRP A 336 -0.75 25.80 -26.77
N GLU A 337 0.06 26.84 -27.01
CA GLU A 337 0.61 27.17 -28.34
C GLU A 337 1.90 26.41 -28.66
N GLU A 338 2.54 25.84 -27.63
CA GLU A 338 3.83 25.15 -27.73
C GLU A 338 3.64 23.63 -27.68
N ASP A 339 4.69 22.89 -28.04
CA ASP A 339 4.67 21.43 -28.05
C ASP A 339 4.52 20.86 -26.63
N ILE A 340 3.73 19.78 -26.51
CA ILE A 340 3.58 18.98 -25.30
C ILE A 340 4.01 17.56 -25.63
N PHE A 341 4.79 16.95 -24.74
CA PHE A 341 5.22 15.56 -24.88
C PHE A 341 4.33 14.68 -24.01
N VAL A 342 3.79 13.59 -24.56
CA VAL A 342 2.94 12.64 -23.84
C VAL A 342 3.58 11.27 -23.85
N THR A 343 3.73 10.67 -22.68
CA THR A 343 4.23 9.30 -22.51
C THR A 343 3.21 8.46 -21.76
N ARG A 344 3.43 7.15 -21.81
CA ARG A 344 2.56 6.14 -21.22
C ARG A 344 3.41 5.01 -20.66
N ALA A 345 3.05 4.49 -19.49
CA ALA A 345 3.63 3.27 -18.96
C ALA A 345 2.56 2.42 -18.24
N PRO A 346 2.43 1.11 -18.54
CA PRO A 346 1.45 0.24 -17.90
C PRO A 346 1.84 -0.14 -16.47
N GLY A 347 0.87 -0.60 -15.69
CA GLY A 347 1.14 -1.42 -14.51
C GLY A 347 1.58 -2.83 -14.90
N ARG A 348 1.62 -3.76 -13.95
CA ARG A 348 1.96 -5.17 -14.22
C ARG A 348 1.22 -6.17 -13.34
N LEU A 349 1.01 -7.35 -13.88
CA LEU A 349 0.56 -8.54 -13.17
C LEU A 349 1.75 -9.50 -13.07
N ASP A 350 2.11 -9.86 -11.83
CA ASP A 350 3.11 -10.90 -11.58
C ASP A 350 2.47 -12.27 -11.80
N VAL A 351 2.83 -12.89 -12.94
CA VAL A 351 2.35 -14.22 -13.32
C VAL A 351 3.15 -15.30 -12.60
N MET A 352 4.48 -15.16 -12.54
CA MET A 352 5.38 -16.02 -11.74
C MET A 352 6.66 -15.25 -11.37
N GLY A 353 7.23 -15.54 -10.20
CA GLY A 353 8.44 -14.88 -9.72
C GLY A 353 8.28 -14.28 -8.34
N GLY A 354 7.04 -13.90 -7.99
CA GLY A 354 6.66 -13.58 -6.63
C GLY A 354 7.49 -12.43 -6.04
N ILE A 355 7.95 -12.61 -4.80
CA ILE A 355 8.83 -11.67 -4.10
C ILE A 355 10.31 -12.08 -4.21
N ALA A 356 10.69 -12.88 -5.22
CA ALA A 356 12.06 -13.36 -5.39
C ALA A 356 12.96 -12.40 -6.19
N ASP A 357 12.46 -11.20 -6.51
CA ASP A 357 13.09 -10.19 -7.34
C ASP A 357 14.39 -9.63 -6.72
N TYR A 358 14.42 -9.35 -5.41
CA TYR A 358 15.67 -8.94 -4.74
C TYR A 358 16.68 -10.08 -4.56
N SER A 359 16.29 -11.33 -4.80
CA SER A 359 17.13 -12.53 -4.63
C SER A 359 17.59 -13.14 -5.95
N GLY A 360 17.55 -12.36 -7.04
CA GLY A 360 18.12 -12.73 -8.35
C GLY A 360 17.30 -13.70 -9.20
N SER A 361 16.07 -14.02 -8.81
CA SER A 361 15.26 -15.02 -9.52
C SER A 361 14.96 -14.63 -10.97
N LEU A 362 14.76 -15.65 -11.82
CA LEU A 362 13.99 -15.48 -13.04
C LEU A 362 12.54 -15.15 -12.66
N VAL A 363 11.92 -14.23 -13.39
CA VAL A 363 10.51 -13.85 -13.23
C VAL A 363 9.81 -13.77 -14.59
N LEU A 364 8.48 -13.93 -14.59
CA LEU A 364 7.61 -13.83 -15.76
C LEU A 364 6.48 -12.85 -15.48
N GLN A 365 6.54 -11.68 -16.10
CA GLN A 365 5.66 -10.55 -15.78
C GLN A 365 4.83 -10.14 -16.98
N MET A 366 3.54 -9.85 -16.76
CA MET A 366 2.65 -9.38 -17.82
C MET A 366 2.33 -7.90 -17.60
N PRO A 367 2.62 -7.00 -18.56
CA PRO A 367 2.12 -5.63 -18.49
C PRO A 367 0.59 -5.63 -18.62
N ILE A 368 -0.11 -5.01 -17.67
CA ILE A 368 -1.58 -4.92 -17.71
C ILE A 368 -2.02 -3.80 -18.64
N ARG A 369 -3.27 -3.86 -19.13
CA ARG A 369 -3.86 -2.81 -19.97
C ARG A 369 -3.85 -1.44 -19.30
N GLU A 370 -4.13 -1.36 -18.01
CA GLU A 370 -4.20 -0.12 -17.26
C GLU A 370 -2.82 0.56 -17.20
N ALA A 371 -2.78 1.87 -17.47
CA ALA A 371 -1.54 2.63 -17.58
C ALA A 371 -1.63 4.03 -16.95
N CYS A 372 -0.45 4.57 -16.69
CA CYS A 372 -0.22 5.96 -16.35
C CYS A 372 0.18 6.74 -17.60
N HIS A 373 -0.46 7.89 -17.79
CA HIS A 373 -0.12 8.88 -18.81
C HIS A 373 0.50 10.10 -18.15
N VAL A 374 1.56 10.62 -18.77
CA VAL A 374 2.21 11.85 -18.33
C VAL A 374 2.34 12.80 -19.51
N ALA A 375 1.82 14.01 -19.36
CA ALA A 375 2.09 15.11 -20.28
C ALA A 375 3.12 16.05 -19.66
N VAL A 376 4.16 16.40 -20.42
CA VAL A 376 5.21 17.31 -19.99
C VAL A 376 5.42 18.44 -20.99
N GLN A 377 5.73 19.62 -20.47
CA GLN A 377 6.20 20.75 -21.26
C GLN A 377 7.37 21.43 -20.58
N ARG A 378 8.41 21.69 -21.38
CA ARG A 378 9.57 22.47 -21.00
C ARG A 378 9.33 23.93 -21.33
N ASN A 379 9.53 24.82 -20.37
CA ASN A 379 9.29 26.25 -20.53
C ASN A 379 10.50 27.04 -20.04
N HIS A 380 10.97 27.99 -20.86
CA HIS A 380 11.99 28.93 -20.41
C HIS A 380 11.51 29.66 -19.13
N PRO A 381 12.34 29.84 -18.09
CA PRO A 381 11.88 30.35 -16.79
C PRO A 381 11.07 31.65 -16.88
N THR A 382 11.47 32.55 -17.77
CA THR A 382 10.80 33.85 -17.99
C THR A 382 9.44 33.76 -18.66
N LYS A 383 9.15 32.65 -19.38
CA LYS A 383 7.87 32.41 -20.06
C LYS A 383 6.97 31.46 -19.28
N HIS A 384 7.47 30.89 -18.19
CA HIS A 384 6.78 29.87 -17.43
C HIS A 384 5.67 30.49 -16.57
N ARG A 385 4.46 29.92 -16.65
CA ARG A 385 3.29 30.38 -15.91
C ARG A 385 3.30 29.82 -14.49
N LEU A 386 3.90 30.57 -13.57
CA LEU A 386 3.95 30.20 -12.16
C LEU A 386 2.57 30.29 -11.49
N TRP A 387 2.30 29.36 -10.57
CA TRP A 387 1.19 29.51 -9.63
C TRP A 387 1.46 30.65 -8.64
N LYS A 388 0.40 31.28 -8.11
CA LYS A 388 0.52 32.49 -7.26
C LYS A 388 1.45 32.28 -6.06
N HIS A 389 1.41 31.13 -5.41
CA HIS A 389 2.28 30.82 -4.27
C HIS A 389 3.73 30.53 -4.69
N ALA A 390 3.95 29.88 -5.83
CA ALA A 390 5.29 29.71 -6.41
C ALA A 390 5.92 31.06 -6.73
N GLN A 391 5.14 31.96 -7.32
CA GLN A 391 5.56 33.33 -7.61
C GLN A 391 5.88 34.13 -6.34
N ALA A 392 5.07 33.98 -5.27
CA ALA A 392 5.35 34.60 -3.98
C ALA A 392 6.66 34.09 -3.36
N ARG A 393 6.97 32.78 -3.45
CA ARG A 393 8.25 32.21 -2.99
C ARG A 393 9.45 32.79 -3.74
N GLN A 394 9.36 32.96 -5.06
CA GLN A 394 10.44 33.58 -5.83
C GLN A 394 10.65 35.05 -5.46
N ASN A 395 9.56 35.81 -5.33
CA ASN A 395 9.63 37.23 -4.94
C ASN A 395 10.26 37.43 -3.54
N ALA A 396 9.99 36.52 -2.60
CA ALA A 396 10.55 36.59 -1.24
C ALA A 396 12.06 36.31 -1.18
N LYS A 397 12.60 35.49 -2.11
CA LYS A 397 14.04 35.15 -2.16
C LYS A 397 14.89 36.22 -2.89
N GLY A 398 14.29 37.25 -3.50
CA GLY A 398 14.99 38.41 -4.07
C GLY A 398 15.88 38.14 -5.29
N GLU A 399 15.84 36.93 -5.86
CA GLU A 399 16.65 36.51 -7.01
C GLU A 399 15.76 36.33 -8.25
N GLY A 400 16.33 36.50 -9.46
CA GLY A 400 15.60 36.53 -10.73
C GLY A 400 14.82 35.26 -11.09
N SER A 401 14.24 35.21 -12.29
CA SER A 401 13.41 34.06 -12.75
C SER A 401 14.20 32.75 -12.74
N LYS A 402 13.89 31.86 -11.79
CA LYS A 402 14.53 30.55 -11.64
C LYS A 402 13.70 29.42 -12.25
N PRO A 403 14.34 28.31 -12.67
CA PRO A 403 13.64 27.13 -13.16
C PRO A 403 12.82 26.47 -12.04
N VAL A 404 11.55 26.18 -12.32
CA VAL A 404 10.58 25.61 -11.36
C VAL A 404 10.01 24.29 -11.90
N LEU A 405 9.78 23.35 -11.00
CA LEU A 405 9.02 22.13 -11.25
C LEU A 405 7.58 22.33 -10.77
N GLN A 406 6.60 22.08 -11.64
CA GLN A 406 5.17 22.06 -11.30
C GLN A 406 4.54 20.74 -11.73
N ILE A 407 3.89 20.05 -10.80
CA ILE A 407 3.27 18.74 -11.02
C ILE A 407 1.81 18.79 -10.62
N VAL A 408 0.92 18.31 -11.49
CA VAL A 408 -0.50 18.12 -11.19
C VAL A 408 -0.83 16.63 -11.27
N SER A 409 -1.34 16.06 -10.19
CA SER A 409 -1.92 14.71 -10.16
C SER A 409 -3.41 14.82 -10.52
N TYR A 410 -3.79 14.40 -11.71
CA TYR A 410 -5.12 14.58 -12.29
C TYR A 410 -5.97 13.30 -12.26
N GLY A 411 -7.17 13.40 -11.67
CA GLY A 411 -8.15 12.31 -11.70
C GLY A 411 -7.86 11.17 -10.72
N SER A 412 -7.05 11.43 -9.69
CA SER A 412 -6.80 10.45 -8.63
C SER A 412 -8.05 10.19 -7.81
N GLU A 413 -8.46 8.93 -7.67
CA GLU A 413 -9.48 8.55 -6.70
C GLU A 413 -9.00 8.79 -5.26
N LEU A 414 -9.93 9.24 -4.39
CA LEU A 414 -10.04 9.03 -2.92
C LEU A 414 -8.74 8.99 -2.10
N SER A 415 -7.66 9.62 -2.56
CA SER A 415 -6.39 9.63 -1.89
C SER A 415 -6.26 10.89 -1.05
N ASN A 416 -5.68 10.69 0.12
CA ASN A 416 -5.32 11.71 1.08
C ASN A 416 -4.07 12.51 0.62
N ARG A 417 -4.02 12.93 -0.65
CA ARG A 417 -2.87 13.62 -1.25
C ARG A 417 -3.23 15.00 -1.81
N ALA A 418 -2.26 15.90 -1.79
CA ALA A 418 -2.39 17.19 -2.45
C ALA A 418 -2.48 16.99 -3.97
N PRO A 419 -3.38 17.71 -4.68
CA PRO A 419 -3.53 17.57 -6.14
C PRO A 419 -2.36 18.16 -6.93
N THR A 420 -1.53 18.98 -6.29
CA THR A 420 -0.46 19.75 -6.91
C THR A 420 0.80 19.70 -6.06
N PHE A 421 1.95 19.77 -6.71
CA PHE A 421 3.26 19.91 -6.07
C PHE A 421 4.12 20.88 -6.88
N ASP A 422 4.91 21.72 -6.22
CA ASP A 422 5.88 22.59 -6.88
C ASP A 422 7.13 22.87 -6.02
N MET A 423 8.28 22.97 -6.69
CA MET A 423 9.56 23.29 -6.05
C MET A 423 10.51 24.02 -7.01
N ASP A 424 11.44 24.79 -6.47
CA ASP A 424 12.52 25.35 -7.26
C ASP A 424 13.47 24.20 -7.64
N LEU A 425 13.87 24.09 -8.91
CA LEU A 425 14.81 23.02 -9.32
C LEU A 425 16.19 23.17 -8.66
N GLN A 426 16.52 24.38 -8.19
CA GLN A 426 17.73 24.64 -7.41
C GLN A 426 17.67 24.02 -6.00
N ASP A 427 16.49 23.70 -5.46
CA ASP A 427 16.39 23.03 -4.16
C ASP A 427 16.93 21.58 -4.21
N PHE A 428 17.12 21.01 -5.43
CA PHE A 428 17.83 19.75 -5.63
C PHE A 428 19.37 19.89 -5.59
N MET A 429 19.90 21.10 -5.39
CA MET A 429 21.33 21.38 -5.47
C MET A 429 21.93 21.68 -4.10
N ASP A 430 23.05 21.02 -3.78
CA ASP A 430 23.94 21.35 -2.68
C ASP A 430 25.21 21.99 -3.27
N GLY A 431 25.17 23.32 -3.43
CA GLY A 431 26.18 24.06 -4.19
C GLY A 431 26.11 23.71 -5.69
N GLU A 432 27.22 23.25 -6.26
CA GLU A 432 27.27 22.84 -7.67
C GLU A 432 26.86 21.38 -7.92
N ARG A 433 26.62 20.59 -6.87
CA ARG A 433 26.33 19.15 -6.98
C ARG A 433 24.86 18.86 -6.62
N PRO A 434 24.22 17.86 -7.25
CA PRO A 434 22.91 17.41 -6.81
C PRO A 434 22.96 16.89 -5.36
N MET A 435 21.91 17.15 -4.60
CA MET A 435 21.77 16.72 -3.20
C MET A 435 21.86 15.19 -3.05
N SER A 436 22.09 14.72 -1.82
CA SER A 436 22.07 13.28 -1.53
C SER A 436 20.64 12.71 -1.61
N TYR A 437 20.53 11.42 -1.96
CA TYR A 437 19.22 10.75 -1.96
C TYR A 437 18.61 10.71 -0.55
N GLU A 438 19.43 10.58 0.49
CA GLU A 438 18.97 10.63 1.88
C GLU A 438 18.33 11.98 2.23
N LYS A 439 18.94 13.09 1.78
CA LYS A 439 18.40 14.43 2.00
C LYS A 439 17.08 14.62 1.24
N ALA A 440 16.99 14.09 0.02
CA ALA A 440 15.75 14.11 -0.76
C ALA A 440 14.64 13.28 -0.11
N ARG A 441 14.96 12.08 0.38
CA ARG A 441 14.04 11.23 1.16
C ARG A 441 13.51 11.95 2.38
N LYS A 442 14.40 12.59 3.16
CA LYS A 442 14.02 13.40 4.31
C LYS A 442 13.10 14.56 3.92
N TYR A 443 13.38 15.25 2.81
CA TYR A 443 12.56 16.34 2.30
C TYR A 443 11.14 15.88 1.95
N PHE A 444 10.99 14.84 1.12
CA PHE A 444 9.67 14.34 0.71
C PHE A 444 8.89 13.63 1.83
N ALA A 445 9.56 13.24 2.93
CA ALA A 445 8.90 12.65 4.09
C ALA A 445 8.26 13.69 5.03
N GLN A 446 8.57 14.99 4.89
CA GLN A 446 8.07 16.05 5.78
C GLN A 446 6.56 16.25 5.69
N ASP A 447 6.00 16.23 4.47
CA ASP A 447 4.57 16.38 4.22
C ASP A 447 3.99 15.08 3.64
N PRO A 448 3.24 14.30 4.44
CA PRO A 448 2.57 13.09 3.98
C PRO A 448 1.65 13.31 2.77
N ALA A 449 1.05 14.49 2.62
CA ALA A 449 0.16 14.81 1.49
C ALA A 449 0.92 15.01 0.17
N GLN A 450 2.21 15.31 0.23
CA GLN A 450 3.09 15.54 -0.92
C GLN A 450 4.09 14.40 -1.15
N LYS A 451 4.10 13.36 -0.30
CA LYS A 451 4.99 12.20 -0.44
C LYS A 451 4.93 11.52 -1.81
N TRP A 452 3.77 11.57 -2.48
CA TRP A 452 3.61 11.05 -3.85
C TRP A 452 4.50 11.76 -4.88
N ALA A 453 4.85 13.03 -4.64
CA ALA A 453 5.71 13.78 -5.54
C ALA A 453 7.13 13.21 -5.58
N ALA A 454 7.56 12.45 -4.56
CA ALA A 454 8.86 11.78 -4.54
C ALA A 454 9.06 10.83 -5.73
N TYR A 455 8.01 10.11 -6.16
CA TYR A 455 8.06 9.20 -7.31
C TYR A 455 8.31 9.96 -8.63
N ILE A 456 7.90 11.22 -8.73
CA ILE A 456 7.97 12.00 -9.98
C ILE A 456 9.16 12.95 -9.93
N ALA A 457 9.22 13.82 -8.93
CA ALA A 457 10.31 14.78 -8.74
C ALA A 457 11.65 14.06 -8.44
N GLY A 458 11.62 12.88 -7.83
CA GLY A 458 12.81 12.05 -7.64
C GLY A 458 13.46 11.59 -8.96
N THR A 459 12.67 11.43 -10.04
CA THR A 459 13.23 11.09 -11.37
C THR A 459 14.19 12.17 -11.87
N ILE A 460 13.89 13.45 -11.61
CA ILE A 460 14.74 14.59 -11.98
C ILE A 460 16.06 14.50 -11.22
N LEU A 461 16.01 14.31 -9.90
CA LEU A 461 17.22 14.17 -9.07
C LEU A 461 18.08 12.99 -9.51
N VAL A 462 17.46 11.84 -9.84
CA VAL A 462 18.18 10.67 -10.34
C VAL A 462 18.86 10.99 -11.67
N LEU A 463 18.17 11.61 -12.63
CA LEU A 463 18.78 12.03 -13.91
C LEU A 463 19.94 13.01 -13.71
N MET A 464 19.83 13.95 -12.76
CA MET A 464 20.90 14.88 -12.43
C MET A 464 22.14 14.17 -11.85
N LYS A 465 21.92 13.18 -10.97
CA LYS A 465 23.00 12.50 -10.24
C LYS A 465 23.67 11.41 -11.04
N GLU A 466 22.89 10.62 -11.77
CA GLU A 466 23.36 9.41 -12.47
C GLU A 466 23.78 9.71 -13.92
N LEU A 467 23.11 10.64 -14.59
CA LEU A 467 23.39 11.01 -15.99
C LEU A 467 23.97 12.42 -16.13
N GLY A 468 24.19 13.15 -15.04
CA GLY A 468 24.77 14.49 -15.07
C GLY A 468 23.90 15.57 -15.71
N VAL A 469 22.60 15.31 -15.87
CA VAL A 469 21.67 16.24 -16.56
C VAL A 469 21.52 17.53 -15.76
N ARG A 470 21.51 18.68 -16.45
CA ARG A 470 21.23 19.99 -15.85
C ARG A 470 19.97 20.58 -16.43
N PHE A 471 18.97 20.78 -15.58
CA PHE A 471 17.69 21.36 -15.97
C PHE A 471 17.73 22.88 -15.81
N GLN A 472 17.85 23.59 -16.94
CA GLN A 472 17.87 25.06 -17.01
C GLN A 472 16.49 25.68 -17.30
N ASP A 473 15.55 24.85 -17.77
CA ASP A 473 14.18 25.24 -18.05
C ASP A 473 13.24 24.74 -16.96
N SER A 474 12.12 25.45 -16.78
CA SER A 474 11.02 24.98 -15.93
C SER A 474 10.29 23.79 -16.56
N ILE A 475 9.73 22.94 -15.70
CA ILE A 475 9.09 21.68 -16.10
C ILE A 475 7.65 21.67 -15.56
N SER A 476 6.69 21.60 -16.48
CA SER A 476 5.27 21.41 -16.20
C SER A 476 4.88 19.95 -16.45
N LEU A 477 4.33 19.24 -15.47
CA LEU A 477 3.93 17.82 -15.56
C LEU A 477 2.47 17.63 -15.16
N LEU A 478 1.68 17.00 -16.03
CA LEU A 478 0.35 16.48 -15.71
C LEU A 478 0.43 14.96 -15.67
N VAL A 479 0.10 14.36 -14.52
CA VAL A 479 0.10 12.91 -14.32
C VAL A 479 -1.33 12.42 -14.15
N SER A 480 -1.75 11.45 -14.96
CA SER A 480 -3.05 10.79 -14.83
C SER A 480 -2.89 9.30 -14.96
N SER A 481 -3.33 8.53 -13.96
CA SER A 481 -3.16 7.08 -13.94
C SER A 481 -4.48 6.37 -13.75
N LYS A 482 -4.71 5.36 -14.60
CA LYS A 482 -5.77 4.36 -14.42
C LYS A 482 -5.27 3.10 -13.71
N VAL A 483 -3.96 3.01 -13.43
CA VAL A 483 -3.40 1.90 -12.62
C VAL A 483 -3.82 2.10 -11.17
N PRO A 484 -4.63 1.18 -10.60
CA PRO A 484 -5.14 1.37 -9.25
C PRO A 484 -4.04 1.33 -8.18
N GLU A 485 -4.11 2.27 -7.24
CA GLU A 485 -3.11 2.40 -6.17
C GLU A 485 -3.26 1.34 -5.07
N GLY A 486 -2.13 0.81 -4.62
CA GLY A 486 -2.07 -0.08 -3.46
C GLY A 486 -2.71 -1.46 -3.68
N LYS A 487 -2.92 -1.86 -4.94
CA LYS A 487 -3.52 -3.16 -5.31
C LYS A 487 -2.52 -4.23 -5.75
N GLY A 488 -1.22 -3.98 -5.61
CA GLY A 488 -0.19 -4.95 -5.99
C GLY A 488 0.03 -5.08 -7.49
N VAL A 489 -0.28 -4.03 -8.26
CA VAL A 489 -0.18 -3.97 -9.74
C VAL A 489 0.80 -2.91 -10.26
N SER A 490 1.73 -2.46 -9.41
CA SER A 490 2.83 -1.53 -9.74
C SER A 490 2.40 -0.14 -10.20
N SER A 491 1.48 0.47 -9.45
CA SER A 491 1.13 1.87 -9.68
C SER A 491 2.31 2.84 -9.49
N SER A 492 3.25 2.54 -8.57
CA SER A 492 4.45 3.36 -8.35
C SER A 492 5.37 3.32 -9.56
N ALA A 493 5.81 2.14 -9.98
CA ALA A 493 6.68 1.96 -11.13
C ALA A 493 6.07 2.55 -12.42
N SER A 494 4.76 2.36 -12.65
CA SER A 494 4.06 2.96 -13.80
C SER A 494 4.16 4.49 -13.81
N VAL A 495 4.01 5.14 -12.65
CA VAL A 495 4.15 6.60 -12.52
C VAL A 495 5.59 7.05 -12.72
N GLU A 496 6.57 6.36 -12.13
CA GLU A 496 7.99 6.68 -12.27
C GLU A 496 8.46 6.54 -13.72
N VAL A 497 8.15 5.41 -14.38
CA VAL A 497 8.55 5.11 -15.75
C VAL A 497 7.89 6.07 -16.73
N ALA A 498 6.59 6.36 -16.59
CA ALA A 498 5.92 7.34 -17.44
C ALA A 498 6.53 8.74 -17.27
N SER A 499 6.78 9.15 -16.03
CA SER A 499 7.34 10.48 -15.72
C SER A 499 8.76 10.65 -16.22
N MET A 500 9.63 9.68 -15.97
CA MET A 500 11.02 9.73 -16.44
C MET A 500 11.08 9.66 -17.96
N SER A 501 10.23 8.85 -18.61
CA SER A 501 10.09 8.83 -20.07
C SER A 501 9.70 10.20 -20.61
N ALA A 502 8.73 10.87 -19.97
CA ALA A 502 8.27 12.19 -20.39
C ALA A 502 9.40 13.21 -20.30
N ILE A 503 10.06 13.27 -19.13
CA ILE A 503 11.17 14.20 -18.89
C ILE A 503 12.31 13.95 -19.87
N ALA A 504 12.67 12.69 -20.12
CA ALA A 504 13.69 12.31 -21.10
C ALA A 504 13.30 12.79 -22.50
N ALA A 505 12.07 12.51 -22.96
CA ALA A 505 11.58 12.93 -24.27
C ALA A 505 11.58 14.47 -24.42
N GLY A 506 11.07 15.20 -23.42
CA GLY A 506 11.00 16.66 -23.42
C GLY A 506 12.36 17.36 -23.39
N HIS A 507 13.43 16.66 -22.98
CA HIS A 507 14.81 17.15 -22.95
C HIS A 507 15.72 16.51 -24.00
N GLY A 508 15.18 15.68 -24.89
CA GLY A 508 15.95 15.00 -25.94
C GLY A 508 16.95 13.96 -25.44
N LEU A 509 16.75 13.43 -24.23
CA LEU A 509 17.59 12.39 -23.65
C LEU A 509 17.23 11.03 -24.27
N ARG A 510 18.24 10.28 -24.70
CA ARG A 510 18.08 8.91 -25.19
C ARG A 510 18.48 7.93 -24.09
N ILE A 511 17.49 7.30 -23.47
CA ILE A 511 17.68 6.31 -22.40
C ILE A 511 17.04 5.01 -22.89
N SER A 512 17.77 3.90 -22.79
CA SER A 512 17.21 2.59 -23.16
C SER A 512 16.10 2.21 -22.16
N PRO A 513 15.07 1.43 -22.57
CA PRO A 513 14.01 1.02 -21.65
C PRO A 513 14.51 0.30 -20.39
N ARG A 514 15.59 -0.49 -20.53
CA ARG A 514 16.24 -1.17 -19.41
C ARG A 514 16.88 -0.17 -18.44
N ASP A 515 17.69 0.77 -18.95
CA ASP A 515 18.36 1.75 -18.10
C ASP A 515 17.35 2.70 -17.44
N LEU A 516 16.28 3.05 -18.16
CA LEU A 516 15.16 3.81 -17.61
C LEU A 516 14.55 3.09 -16.40
N ALA A 517 14.28 1.79 -16.51
CA ALA A 517 13.75 1.00 -15.40
C ALA A 517 14.69 0.97 -14.19
N LEU A 518 16.00 0.82 -14.42
CA LEU A 518 17.01 0.84 -13.36
C LEU A 518 17.11 2.20 -12.65
N LEU A 519 17.01 3.29 -13.40
CA LEU A 519 16.98 4.64 -12.85
C LEU A 519 15.69 4.87 -12.03
N CYS A 520 14.54 4.40 -12.52
CA CYS A 520 13.28 4.44 -11.75
C CYS A 520 13.38 3.63 -10.45
N GLN A 521 13.98 2.43 -10.48
CA GLN A 521 14.19 1.63 -9.26
C GLN A 521 15.03 2.40 -8.21
N LYS A 522 16.04 3.18 -8.64
CA LYS A 522 16.80 4.04 -7.73
C LYS A 522 15.93 5.13 -7.09
N VAL A 523 14.94 5.67 -7.79
CA VAL A 523 13.96 6.63 -7.23
C VAL A 523 13.21 5.96 -6.09
N GLU A 524 12.62 4.79 -6.34
CA GLU A 524 11.79 4.08 -5.37
C GLU A 524 12.61 3.63 -4.13
N ASN A 525 13.80 3.08 -4.36
CA ASN A 525 14.67 2.58 -3.28
C ASN A 525 15.28 3.70 -2.43
N HIS A 526 15.84 4.73 -3.05
CA HIS A 526 16.67 5.70 -2.33
C HIS A 526 15.95 7.00 -1.96
N ILE A 527 14.97 7.43 -2.75
CA ILE A 527 14.25 8.70 -2.53
C ILE A 527 12.92 8.43 -1.84
N VAL A 528 12.11 7.50 -2.36
CA VAL A 528 10.84 7.13 -1.73
C VAL A 528 11.09 6.29 -0.47
N GLY A 529 12.09 5.41 -0.53
CA GLY A 529 12.51 4.55 0.57
C GLY A 529 11.77 3.21 0.66
N ALA A 530 11.16 2.76 -0.43
CA ALA A 530 10.52 1.45 -0.52
C ALA A 530 11.53 0.43 -1.05
N PRO A 531 11.80 -0.70 -0.36
CA PRO A 531 12.92 -1.57 -0.68
C PRO A 531 12.61 -2.58 -1.80
N CYS A 532 12.06 -2.11 -2.92
CA CYS A 532 11.61 -2.94 -4.04
C CYS A 532 12.76 -3.55 -4.87
N GLY A 533 12.50 -4.67 -5.55
CA GLY A 533 13.32 -5.11 -6.68
C GLY A 533 12.96 -4.36 -7.97
N VAL A 534 13.51 -4.80 -9.09
CA VAL A 534 13.47 -4.07 -10.38
C VAL A 534 12.31 -4.50 -11.28
N MET A 535 11.63 -5.58 -10.90
CA MET A 535 10.67 -6.30 -11.73
C MET A 535 9.53 -5.42 -12.25
N ASP A 536 9.04 -4.54 -11.38
CA ASP A 536 7.91 -3.65 -11.64
C ASP A 536 8.28 -2.61 -12.71
N GLN A 537 9.40 -1.90 -12.54
CA GLN A 537 9.89 -0.89 -13.46
C GLN A 537 10.30 -1.52 -14.79
N MET A 538 10.94 -2.70 -14.76
CA MET A 538 11.36 -3.39 -15.98
C MET A 538 10.16 -3.81 -16.82
N THR A 539 9.11 -4.34 -16.20
CA THR A 539 7.88 -4.74 -16.92
C THR A 539 7.17 -3.53 -17.50
N SER A 540 7.08 -2.44 -16.73
CA SER A 540 6.47 -1.20 -17.18
C SER A 540 7.23 -0.56 -18.35
N ALA A 541 8.57 -0.67 -18.38
CA ALA A 541 9.40 -0.10 -19.44
C ALA A 541 9.54 -1.03 -20.67
N CYS A 542 9.82 -2.31 -20.47
CA CYS A 542 10.24 -3.25 -21.51
C CYS A 542 9.14 -4.23 -21.96
N GLY A 543 7.99 -4.28 -21.29
CA GLY A 543 6.91 -5.20 -21.61
C GLY A 543 6.34 -5.00 -23.02
N GLU A 544 5.73 -6.05 -23.56
CA GLU A 544 4.94 -5.99 -24.79
C GLU A 544 3.55 -6.59 -24.54
N ALA A 545 2.57 -6.15 -25.31
CA ALA A 545 1.23 -6.73 -25.27
C ALA A 545 1.29 -8.23 -25.64
N ASP A 546 0.47 -9.01 -24.93
CA ASP A 546 0.22 -10.44 -25.11
C ASP A 546 1.44 -11.35 -24.91
N LYS A 547 2.44 -10.84 -24.18
CA LYS A 547 3.66 -11.55 -23.84
C LYS A 547 4.00 -11.41 -22.36
N LEU A 548 4.70 -12.42 -21.84
CA LEU A 548 5.34 -12.36 -20.53
C LEU A 548 6.79 -11.90 -20.70
N LEU A 549 7.17 -10.84 -19.98
CA LEU A 549 8.56 -10.41 -19.88
C LEU A 549 9.31 -11.41 -18.98
N ALA A 550 10.28 -12.12 -19.57
CA ALA A 550 11.21 -12.97 -18.86
C ALA A 550 12.48 -12.20 -18.52
N MET A 551 12.77 -12.03 -17.24
CA MET A 551 13.98 -11.34 -16.79
C MET A 551 14.61 -12.01 -15.58
N VAL A 552 15.93 -11.94 -15.47
CA VAL A 552 16.67 -12.29 -14.25
C VAL A 552 16.87 -11.02 -13.46
N CYS A 553 16.39 -10.97 -12.22
CA CYS A 553 16.34 -9.72 -11.46
C CYS A 553 17.70 -9.22 -10.97
N GLN A 554 18.74 -10.05 -10.99
CA GLN A 554 20.12 -9.67 -10.67
C GLN A 554 21.06 -10.38 -11.67
N PRO A 555 21.75 -9.67 -12.58
CA PRO A 555 22.02 -8.23 -12.60
C PRO A 555 20.95 -7.40 -13.36
N ALA A 556 19.66 -7.73 -13.22
CA ALA A 556 18.54 -7.05 -13.88
C ALA A 556 18.63 -7.12 -15.41
N GLU A 557 18.62 -8.34 -15.94
CA GLU A 557 18.74 -8.62 -17.37
C GLU A 557 17.44 -9.16 -17.96
N VAL A 558 17.00 -8.56 -19.07
CA VAL A 558 15.86 -9.05 -19.84
C VAL A 558 16.35 -10.21 -20.69
N ILE A 559 15.85 -11.41 -20.40
CA ILE A 559 16.17 -12.63 -21.17
C ILE A 559 15.37 -12.67 -22.47
N GLY A 560 14.16 -12.12 -22.47
CA GLY A 560 13.32 -12.00 -23.65
C GLY A 560 11.84 -11.91 -23.32
N LEU A 561 11.02 -12.01 -24.36
CA LEU A 561 9.57 -12.04 -24.26
C LEU A 561 9.09 -13.46 -24.57
N VAL A 562 8.17 -13.97 -23.77
CA VAL A 562 7.54 -15.28 -23.95
C VAL A 562 6.10 -15.06 -24.38
N ASP A 563 5.73 -15.55 -25.57
CA ASP A 563 4.35 -15.44 -26.04
C ASP A 563 3.40 -16.20 -25.11
N ILE A 564 2.26 -15.59 -24.80
CA ILE A 564 1.18 -16.28 -24.09
C ILE A 564 0.49 -17.20 -25.10
N PRO A 565 0.44 -18.52 -24.88
CA PRO A 565 -0.21 -19.43 -25.81
C PRO A 565 -1.68 -19.04 -26.03
N PRO A 566 -2.21 -19.07 -27.27
CA PRO A 566 -3.56 -18.56 -27.57
C PRO A 566 -4.70 -19.21 -26.78
N HIS A 567 -4.49 -20.45 -26.31
CA HIS A 567 -5.46 -21.19 -25.49
C HIS A 567 -5.40 -20.85 -24.00
N ILE A 568 -4.45 -20.02 -23.55
CA ILE A 568 -4.25 -19.61 -22.15
C ILE A 568 -4.60 -18.14 -21.99
N ARG A 569 -5.20 -17.79 -20.85
CA ARG A 569 -5.44 -16.41 -20.46
C ARG A 569 -5.18 -16.19 -18.97
N PHE A 570 -4.72 -14.99 -18.64
CA PHE A 570 -4.51 -14.54 -17.28
C PHE A 570 -5.45 -13.39 -16.94
N TRP A 571 -6.00 -13.41 -15.72
CA TRP A 571 -6.80 -12.33 -15.14
C TRP A 571 -6.17 -11.90 -13.81
N GLY A 572 -6.33 -10.63 -13.44
CA GLY A 572 -6.08 -10.17 -12.08
C GLY A 572 -7.39 -9.91 -11.37
N ILE A 573 -7.56 -10.38 -10.13
CA ILE A 573 -8.74 -10.09 -9.30
C ILE A 573 -8.31 -9.36 -8.03
N ASP A 574 -8.74 -8.11 -7.88
CA ASP A 574 -8.46 -7.29 -6.69
C ASP A 574 -9.26 -7.76 -5.48
N SER A 575 -8.58 -8.13 -4.39
CA SER A 575 -9.23 -8.52 -3.12
C SER A 575 -9.91 -7.36 -2.39
N GLY A 576 -9.59 -6.11 -2.71
CA GLY A 576 -10.03 -4.91 -1.99
C GLY A 576 -9.22 -4.61 -0.74
N ILE A 577 -8.28 -5.48 -0.37
CA ILE A 577 -7.34 -5.26 0.73
C ILE A 577 -6.13 -4.54 0.16
N ARG A 578 -5.80 -3.37 0.71
CA ARG A 578 -4.59 -2.64 0.31
C ARG A 578 -3.35 -3.29 0.91
N HIS A 579 -2.27 -3.34 0.14
CA HIS A 579 -0.94 -3.67 0.68
C HIS A 579 -0.55 -2.69 1.79
N SER A 580 0.29 -3.12 2.74
CA SER A 580 0.81 -2.22 3.77
C SER A 580 1.55 -1.04 3.12
N VAL A 581 1.09 0.18 3.44
CA VAL A 581 1.63 1.42 2.87
C VAL A 581 3.09 1.57 3.33
N GLY A 582 4.03 1.32 2.42
CA GLY A 582 5.47 1.38 2.68
C GLY A 582 6.20 0.03 2.62
N GLY A 583 5.50 -1.08 2.36
CA GLY A 583 6.15 -2.39 2.13
C GLY A 583 6.86 -2.96 3.35
N ALA A 584 6.41 -2.63 4.57
CA ALA A 584 7.08 -3.02 5.81
C ALA A 584 7.10 -4.56 6.03
N ASP A 585 6.09 -5.27 5.55
CA ASP A 585 6.02 -6.74 5.59
C ASP A 585 6.97 -7.33 4.55
N TYR A 586 6.89 -6.86 3.30
CA TYR A 586 7.81 -7.24 2.22
C TYR A 586 9.28 -6.98 2.59
N GLY A 587 9.58 -5.81 3.17
CA GLY A 587 10.92 -5.46 3.64
C GLY A 587 11.42 -6.39 4.75
N SER A 588 10.53 -6.87 5.62
CA SER A 588 10.86 -7.87 6.63
C SER A 588 11.21 -9.22 6.03
N VAL A 589 10.48 -9.65 5.00
CA VAL A 589 10.77 -10.90 4.29
C VAL A 589 12.07 -10.79 3.51
N ARG A 590 12.33 -9.64 2.86
CA ARG A 590 13.62 -9.34 2.23
C ARG A 590 14.77 -9.47 3.23
N ILE A 591 14.68 -8.81 4.39
CA ILE A 591 15.71 -8.94 5.45
C ILE A 591 15.89 -10.40 5.86
N GLY A 592 14.79 -11.13 6.09
CA GLY A 592 14.84 -12.57 6.43
C GLY A 592 15.53 -13.44 5.36
N ALA A 593 15.32 -13.14 4.08
CA ALA A 593 15.98 -13.83 2.98
C ALA A 593 17.49 -13.57 2.97
N PHE A 594 17.92 -12.31 3.09
CA PHE A 594 19.34 -11.95 3.16
C PHE A 594 20.02 -12.49 4.44
N MET A 595 19.33 -12.54 5.57
CA MET A 595 19.80 -13.24 6.77
C MET A 595 20.05 -14.73 6.47
N GLY A 596 19.11 -15.40 5.79
CA GLY A 596 19.27 -16.79 5.38
C GLY A 596 20.44 -17.00 4.42
N LEU A 597 20.64 -16.10 3.45
CA LEU A 597 21.79 -16.11 2.55
C LEU A 597 23.11 -16.05 3.33
N LYS A 598 23.23 -15.10 4.26
CA LYS A 598 24.42 -14.94 5.11
C LYS A 598 24.72 -16.20 5.93
N MET A 599 23.69 -16.82 6.50
CA MET A 599 23.81 -18.07 7.27
C MET A 599 24.28 -19.24 6.39
N ILE A 600 23.71 -19.39 5.18
CA ILE A 600 24.09 -20.43 4.22
C ILE A 600 25.57 -20.27 3.83
N LYS A 601 26.00 -19.06 3.47
CA LYS A 601 27.40 -18.77 3.10
C LYS A 601 28.35 -19.11 4.23
N SER A 602 28.06 -18.63 5.44
CA SER A 602 28.88 -18.91 6.62
C SER A 602 29.00 -20.42 6.86
N ARG A 603 27.90 -21.16 6.73
CA ARG A 603 27.90 -22.60 6.93
C ARG A 603 28.71 -23.34 5.87
N ALA A 604 28.58 -22.94 4.60
CA ALA A 604 29.37 -23.50 3.52
C ALA A 604 30.87 -23.28 3.79
N SER A 605 31.29 -22.07 4.18
CA SER A 605 32.68 -21.78 4.59
C SER A 605 33.16 -22.65 5.76
N ASP A 606 32.32 -22.89 6.76
CA ASP A 606 32.65 -23.77 7.89
C ASP A 606 32.84 -25.23 7.46
N LEU A 607 32.08 -25.70 6.48
CA LEU A 607 32.21 -27.05 5.93
C LEU A 607 33.45 -27.18 5.04
N VAL A 608 33.76 -26.16 4.23
CA VAL A 608 35.01 -26.08 3.44
C VAL A 608 36.23 -26.17 4.37
N SER A 609 36.26 -25.35 5.42
CA SER A 609 37.39 -25.32 6.37
C SER A 609 37.56 -26.63 7.14
N LYS A 610 36.46 -27.30 7.53
CA LYS A 610 36.52 -28.62 8.16
C LYS A 610 37.05 -29.68 7.20
N SER A 611 36.58 -29.72 5.97
CA SER A 611 37.00 -30.72 4.98
C SER A 611 38.50 -30.60 4.64
N LEU A 612 39.02 -29.37 4.56
CA LEU A 612 40.46 -29.10 4.39
C LEU A 612 41.31 -29.54 5.60
N SER A 613 40.73 -29.66 6.80
CA SER A 613 41.46 -30.15 7.97
C SER A 613 41.56 -31.69 8.03
N TYR A 614 40.59 -32.41 7.43
CA TYR A 614 40.55 -33.87 7.40
C TYR A 614 41.27 -34.49 6.18
N SER A 615 41.43 -33.77 5.07
CA SER A 615 42.06 -34.27 3.84
C SER A 615 43.59 -34.44 3.91
N SER A 616 44.20 -34.25 5.08
CA SER A 616 45.63 -34.56 5.29
C SER A 616 45.94 -36.07 5.31
N HIS A 617 44.92 -36.95 5.36
CA HIS A 617 45.09 -38.41 5.39
C HIS A 617 43.98 -39.18 4.64
N SER A 618 43.89 -39.10 3.31
CA SER A 618 43.55 -40.22 2.38
C SER A 618 43.23 -39.73 0.96
N GLU A 619 43.62 -40.55 -0.03
CA GLU A 619 43.28 -40.44 -1.45
C GLU A 619 41.78 -40.68 -1.64
N GLU A 620 41.06 -39.83 -2.40
CA GLU A 620 39.99 -40.27 -3.32
C GLU A 620 39.45 -39.11 -4.18
N LEU A 621 39.26 -39.36 -5.47
CA LEU A 621 38.80 -38.42 -6.51
C LEU A 621 37.30 -38.10 -6.44
N GLU A 622 36.53 -38.70 -5.51
CA GLU A 622 35.07 -38.53 -5.39
C GLU A 622 34.66 -37.32 -4.53
N ASP A 623 35.56 -36.75 -3.72
CA ASP A 623 35.27 -35.64 -2.79
C ASP A 623 35.56 -34.24 -3.39
N GLN A 624 36.10 -34.18 -4.62
CA GLN A 624 36.43 -32.92 -5.30
C GLN A 624 35.18 -32.14 -5.75
N ASP A 625 34.19 -32.82 -6.34
CA ASP A 625 32.92 -32.21 -6.77
C ASP A 625 32.14 -31.65 -5.58
N GLY A 626 32.18 -32.32 -4.42
CA GLY A 626 31.54 -31.87 -3.18
C GLY A 626 32.18 -30.60 -2.61
N MET A 627 33.51 -30.50 -2.70
CA MET A 627 34.24 -29.31 -2.26
C MET A 627 34.04 -28.12 -3.19
N GLU A 628 34.06 -28.32 -4.51
CA GLU A 628 33.80 -27.23 -5.47
C GLU A 628 32.38 -26.65 -5.29
N LEU A 629 31.39 -27.50 -5.01
CA LEU A 629 30.03 -27.05 -4.69
C LEU A 629 29.97 -26.24 -3.39
N LEU A 630 30.66 -26.68 -2.34
CA LEU A 630 30.71 -25.95 -1.06
C LEU A 630 31.44 -24.60 -1.19
N GLU A 631 32.50 -24.54 -2.01
CA GLU A 631 33.19 -23.29 -2.32
C GLU A 631 32.26 -22.34 -3.07
N ALA A 632 31.55 -22.81 -4.09
CA ALA A 632 30.55 -22.01 -4.80
C ALA A 632 29.42 -21.50 -3.87
N GLU A 633 28.96 -22.34 -2.93
CA GLU A 633 27.94 -21.99 -1.93
C GLU A 633 28.48 -20.97 -0.90
N SER A 634 29.76 -21.02 -0.56
CA SER A 634 30.41 -20.03 0.31
C SER A 634 30.48 -18.64 -0.33
N CYS A 635 30.59 -18.61 -1.66
CA CYS A 635 30.62 -17.38 -2.47
C CYS A 635 29.24 -16.97 -3.00
N LEU A 636 28.17 -17.69 -2.66
CA LEU A 636 26.82 -17.48 -3.20
C LEU A 636 26.38 -16.01 -3.13
N GLU A 637 26.09 -15.41 -4.28
CA GLU A 637 25.61 -14.02 -4.34
C GLU A 637 24.09 -13.91 -4.13
N TYR A 638 23.34 -14.88 -4.66
CA TYR A 638 21.88 -14.85 -4.68
C TYR A 638 21.30 -16.21 -4.31
N LEU A 639 20.28 -16.22 -3.46
CA LEU A 639 19.60 -17.45 -3.02
C LEU A 639 19.04 -18.26 -4.20
N CYS A 640 18.57 -17.61 -5.26
CA CYS A 640 18.01 -18.30 -6.42
C CYS A 640 19.00 -19.23 -7.14
N ASN A 641 20.31 -19.07 -6.92
CA ASN A 641 21.35 -19.89 -7.53
C ASN A 641 21.53 -21.22 -6.80
N LEU A 642 20.98 -21.37 -5.60
CA LEU A 642 20.99 -22.64 -4.86
C LEU A 642 19.83 -23.55 -5.35
N PRO A 643 20.09 -24.80 -5.73
CA PRO A 643 19.03 -25.74 -6.10
C PRO A 643 18.16 -26.17 -4.90
N PRO A 644 16.85 -26.41 -5.08
CA PRO A 644 15.96 -26.87 -3.99
C PRO A 644 16.44 -28.14 -3.27
N HIS A 645 16.88 -29.17 -4.00
CA HIS A 645 17.34 -30.42 -3.40
C HIS A 645 18.57 -30.22 -2.52
N ARG A 646 19.47 -29.31 -2.93
CA ARG A 646 20.68 -28.97 -2.21
C ARG A 646 20.38 -28.20 -0.93
N TYR A 647 19.45 -27.23 -1.02
CA TYR A 647 18.93 -26.52 0.13
C TYR A 647 18.29 -27.45 1.18
N GLU A 648 17.43 -28.39 0.76
CA GLU A 648 16.76 -29.33 1.66
C GLU A 648 17.72 -30.31 2.32
N GLY A 649 18.71 -30.79 1.56
CA GLY A 649 19.69 -31.75 2.04
C GLY A 649 20.62 -31.17 3.11
N MET A 650 21.01 -29.89 2.97
CA MET A 650 22.10 -29.31 3.77
C MET A 650 21.69 -28.19 4.73
N TYR A 651 20.76 -27.32 4.34
CA TYR A 651 20.59 -26.03 5.00
C TYR A 651 19.22 -25.83 5.65
N ALA A 652 18.16 -26.44 5.11
CA ALA A 652 16.79 -26.19 5.56
C ALA A 652 16.57 -26.45 7.06
N LYS A 653 17.19 -27.51 7.60
CA LYS A 653 17.10 -27.89 9.03
C LYS A 653 17.97 -27.03 9.93
N GLU A 654 19.03 -26.42 9.39
CA GLU A 654 19.97 -25.61 10.16
C GLU A 654 19.52 -24.16 10.31
N LEU A 655 18.79 -23.63 9.32
CA LEU A 655 18.23 -22.28 9.41
C LEU A 655 17.12 -22.22 10.47
N PRO A 656 17.10 -21.22 11.37
CA PRO A 656 16.00 -21.05 12.32
C PRO A 656 14.74 -20.58 11.60
N ASP A 657 13.56 -20.91 12.14
CA ASP A 657 12.30 -20.39 11.61
C ASP A 657 12.25 -18.86 11.70
N SER A 658 12.69 -18.31 12.82
CA SER A 658 12.85 -16.87 13.02
C SER A 658 14.01 -16.53 13.95
N ILE A 659 14.49 -15.28 13.88
CA ILE A 659 15.56 -14.74 14.73
C ILE A 659 15.28 -13.26 15.05
N THR A 660 15.71 -12.76 16.21
CA THR A 660 15.70 -11.31 16.47
C THR A 660 16.84 -10.62 15.74
N GLY A 661 16.67 -9.35 15.39
CA GLY A 661 17.74 -8.56 14.79
C GLY A 661 18.99 -8.50 15.68
N GLU A 662 18.81 -8.36 16.99
CA GLU A 662 19.90 -8.36 17.99
C GLU A 662 20.75 -9.65 17.93
N HIS A 663 20.14 -10.82 18.08
CA HIS A 663 20.87 -12.10 18.04
C HIS A 663 21.54 -12.36 16.67
N PHE A 664 20.95 -11.88 15.58
CA PHE A 664 21.58 -11.98 14.26
C PHE A 664 22.82 -11.09 14.18
N LEU A 665 22.70 -9.82 14.59
CA LEU A 665 23.79 -8.84 14.55
C LEU A 665 24.96 -9.23 15.45
N GLU A 666 24.69 -9.82 16.63
CA GLU A 666 25.73 -10.33 17.54
C GLU A 666 26.63 -11.39 16.88
N LYS A 667 26.08 -12.18 15.95
CA LYS A 667 26.80 -13.28 15.31
C LYS A 667 27.37 -12.92 13.92
N TYR A 668 26.65 -12.14 13.13
CA TYR A 668 26.95 -11.93 11.70
C TYR A 668 27.23 -10.49 11.30
N GLU A 669 27.14 -9.54 12.23
CA GLU A 669 27.32 -8.08 12.07
C GLU A 669 26.30 -7.38 11.16
N ASP A 670 26.01 -7.92 9.97
CA ASP A 670 25.04 -7.38 9.00
C ASP A 670 24.55 -8.48 8.02
N HIS A 671 23.43 -8.22 7.33
CA HIS A 671 22.85 -9.12 6.32
C HIS A 671 23.30 -8.80 4.89
N ASN A 672 24.12 -7.76 4.67
CA ASN A 672 24.72 -7.38 3.38
C ASN A 672 23.69 -6.99 2.29
N ASP A 673 22.59 -6.32 2.66
CA ASP A 673 21.66 -5.71 1.69
C ASP A 673 21.76 -4.18 1.74
N ALA A 674 22.12 -3.55 0.62
CA ALA A 674 22.31 -2.10 0.55
C ALA A 674 21.02 -1.26 0.69
N VAL A 675 19.85 -1.91 0.66
CA VAL A 675 18.55 -1.22 0.62
C VAL A 675 17.81 -1.30 1.96
N THR A 676 18.07 -2.32 2.78
CA THR A 676 17.36 -2.55 4.05
C THR A 676 18.28 -2.48 5.26
N VAL A 677 17.71 -2.22 6.44
CA VAL A 677 18.45 -2.12 7.70
C VAL A 677 17.81 -3.05 8.73
N ILE A 678 18.63 -3.80 9.47
CA ILE A 678 18.16 -4.68 10.54
C ILE A 678 17.79 -3.84 11.75
N HIS A 679 16.57 -4.03 12.26
CA HIS A 679 16.13 -3.45 13.52
C HIS A 679 16.34 -4.46 14.64
N GLN A 680 17.19 -4.12 15.61
CA GLN A 680 17.60 -5.01 16.71
C GLN A 680 16.41 -5.68 17.44
N LYS A 681 15.37 -4.90 17.74
CA LYS A 681 14.19 -5.35 18.50
C LYS A 681 13.15 -6.11 17.67
N ARG A 682 13.32 -6.22 16.35
CA ARG A 682 12.35 -6.89 15.46
C ARG A 682 12.71 -8.36 15.29
N VAL A 683 11.69 -9.21 15.14
CA VAL A 683 11.84 -10.62 14.80
C VAL A 683 11.63 -10.79 13.29
N TYR A 684 12.50 -11.56 12.65
CA TYR A 684 12.48 -11.85 11.22
C TYR A 684 12.28 -13.34 10.98
N GLY A 685 11.35 -13.71 10.10
CA GLY A 685 11.25 -15.09 9.60
C GLY A 685 12.40 -15.37 8.64
N VAL A 686 13.25 -16.35 8.94
CA VAL A 686 14.48 -16.61 8.15
C VAL A 686 14.27 -17.79 7.22
N ARG A 687 13.92 -18.97 7.76
CA ARG A 687 13.79 -20.21 6.96
C ARG A 687 12.83 -20.05 5.79
N ALA A 688 11.60 -19.59 6.03
CA ALA A 688 10.60 -19.42 4.98
C ALA A 688 11.02 -18.38 3.93
N SER A 689 11.56 -17.24 4.38
CA SER A 689 12.02 -16.15 3.53
C SER A 689 13.20 -16.56 2.64
N ALA A 690 14.12 -17.38 3.16
CA ALA A 690 15.25 -17.92 2.38
C ALA A 690 14.81 -19.02 1.41
N ARG A 691 13.86 -19.87 1.83
CA ARG A 691 13.30 -20.96 1.03
C ARG A 691 12.53 -20.45 -0.19
N HIS A 692 11.78 -19.35 -0.03
CA HIS A 692 10.94 -18.82 -1.11
C HIS A 692 11.69 -18.57 -2.43
N PRO A 693 12.75 -17.73 -2.50
CA PRO A 693 13.42 -17.42 -3.77
C PRO A 693 14.10 -18.63 -4.42
N ILE A 694 14.59 -19.59 -3.63
CA ILE A 694 15.17 -20.86 -4.11
C ILE A 694 14.13 -21.64 -4.91
N TYR A 695 12.98 -21.91 -4.29
CA TYR A 695 11.92 -22.68 -4.92
C TYR A 695 11.19 -21.89 -5.99
N GLU A 696 11.04 -20.58 -5.83
CA GLU A 696 10.34 -19.74 -6.79
C GLU A 696 11.11 -19.67 -8.11
N ASN A 697 12.43 -19.56 -8.08
CA ASN A 697 13.24 -19.64 -9.29
C ASN A 697 13.06 -20.97 -10.05
N PHE A 698 12.99 -22.08 -9.31
CA PHE A 698 12.69 -23.39 -9.89
C PHE A 698 11.28 -23.41 -10.51
N ARG A 699 10.27 -22.93 -9.77
CA ARG A 699 8.88 -22.86 -10.27
C ARG A 699 8.76 -22.01 -11.52
N VAL A 700 9.45 -20.86 -11.59
CA VAL A 700 9.42 -19.98 -12.76
C VAL A 700 10.04 -20.66 -13.98
N LYS A 701 11.19 -21.33 -13.81
CA LYS A 701 11.83 -22.11 -14.89
C LYS A 701 10.92 -23.24 -15.38
N ALA A 702 10.31 -23.99 -14.46
CA ALA A 702 9.35 -25.03 -14.79
C ALA A 702 8.11 -24.46 -15.50
N PHE A 703 7.57 -23.35 -15.01
CA PHE A 703 6.41 -22.67 -15.59
C PHE A 703 6.72 -22.21 -17.02
N LYS A 704 7.88 -21.58 -17.24
CA LYS A 704 8.33 -21.17 -18.57
C LYS A 704 8.42 -22.35 -19.54
N ALA A 705 9.04 -23.46 -19.12
CA ALA A 705 9.17 -24.66 -19.95
C ALA A 705 7.80 -25.27 -20.30
N LEU A 706 6.90 -25.37 -19.31
CA LEU A 706 5.54 -25.86 -19.51
C LEU A 706 4.72 -24.95 -20.42
N LEU A 707 4.88 -23.63 -20.33
CA LEU A 707 4.17 -22.68 -21.18
C LEU A 707 4.48 -22.90 -22.67
N THR A 708 5.70 -23.34 -22.99
CA THR A 708 6.14 -23.67 -24.36
C THR A 708 5.91 -25.12 -24.78
N SER A 709 5.38 -25.96 -23.89
CA SER A 709 5.11 -27.38 -24.18
C SER A 709 3.84 -27.58 -25.02
N ALA A 710 3.64 -28.80 -25.53
CA ALA A 710 2.46 -29.15 -26.32
C ALA A 710 1.16 -28.98 -25.53
N THR A 711 0.15 -28.41 -26.20
CA THR A 711 -1.17 -28.15 -25.61
C THR A 711 -1.80 -29.44 -25.08
N SER A 712 -2.08 -29.48 -23.78
CA SER A 712 -2.76 -30.59 -23.11
C SER A 712 -3.42 -30.12 -21.81
N ASP A 713 -4.39 -30.87 -21.29
CA ASP A 713 -4.94 -30.58 -19.96
C ASP A 713 -3.88 -30.76 -18.85
N TYR A 714 -2.96 -31.70 -19.04
CA TYR A 714 -1.83 -31.89 -18.12
C TYR A 714 -0.93 -30.65 -18.04
N GLN A 715 -0.68 -29.98 -19.17
CA GLN A 715 0.05 -28.70 -19.20
C GLN A 715 -0.66 -27.66 -18.30
N LEU A 716 -1.96 -27.45 -18.51
CA LEU A 716 -2.73 -26.43 -17.78
C LEU A 716 -2.83 -26.73 -16.28
N THR A 717 -3.08 -27.98 -15.91
CA THR A 717 -3.10 -28.41 -14.50
C THR A 717 -1.72 -28.23 -13.85
N SER A 718 -0.63 -28.56 -14.54
CA SER A 718 0.73 -28.40 -14.01
C SER A 718 1.13 -26.93 -13.83
N LEU A 719 0.81 -26.08 -14.80
CA LEU A 719 1.00 -24.63 -14.69
C LEU A 719 0.18 -24.06 -13.51
N GLY A 720 -1.06 -24.54 -13.35
CA GLY A 720 -1.94 -24.12 -12.28
C GLY A 720 -1.45 -24.50 -10.88
N GLU A 721 -0.94 -25.72 -10.74
CA GLU A 721 -0.32 -26.21 -9.50
C GLU A 721 0.89 -25.37 -9.09
N LEU A 722 1.73 -24.93 -10.05
CA LEU A 722 2.85 -24.04 -9.77
C LEU A 722 2.39 -22.67 -9.22
N LEU A 723 1.27 -22.14 -9.71
CA LEU A 723 0.67 -20.91 -9.16
C LEU A 723 0.24 -21.12 -7.71
N TYR A 724 -0.49 -22.21 -7.41
CA TYR A 724 -0.90 -22.50 -6.04
C TYR A 724 0.28 -22.68 -5.09
N GLN A 725 1.34 -23.38 -5.52
CA GLN A 725 2.55 -23.53 -4.73
C GLN A 725 3.25 -22.19 -4.44
N CYS A 726 3.27 -21.28 -5.42
CA CYS A 726 3.74 -19.92 -5.21
C CYS A 726 2.89 -19.19 -4.16
N HIS A 727 1.57 -19.26 -4.26
CA HIS A 727 0.65 -18.64 -3.30
C HIS A 727 0.87 -19.14 -1.87
N TYR A 728 0.97 -20.46 -1.66
CA TYR A 728 1.24 -21.00 -0.33
C TYR A 728 2.64 -20.61 0.18
N SER A 729 3.61 -20.47 -0.73
CA SER A 729 4.94 -19.96 -0.38
C SER A 729 4.92 -18.51 0.10
N TYR A 730 4.03 -17.66 -0.43
CA TYR A 730 3.78 -16.30 0.10
C TYR A 730 3.23 -16.35 1.52
N SER A 731 2.19 -17.16 1.75
CA SER A 731 1.57 -17.29 3.07
C SER A 731 2.55 -17.82 4.11
N ALA A 732 3.44 -18.76 3.73
CA ALA A 732 4.52 -19.23 4.59
C ALA A 732 5.54 -18.14 4.98
N CYS A 733 5.73 -17.12 4.12
CA CYS A 733 6.56 -15.95 4.44
C CYS A 733 5.82 -14.90 5.30
N GLY A 734 4.55 -15.13 5.65
CA GLY A 734 3.72 -14.15 6.35
C GLY A 734 3.12 -13.06 5.44
N LEU A 735 3.09 -13.31 4.13
CA LEU A 735 2.55 -12.37 3.13
C LEU A 735 1.19 -12.78 2.57
N GLY A 736 0.51 -13.74 3.20
CA GLY A 736 -0.86 -14.11 2.88
C GLY A 736 -1.88 -13.06 3.35
N SER A 737 -3.12 -13.16 2.89
CA SER A 737 -4.21 -12.34 3.42
C SER A 737 -5.55 -13.02 3.20
N ASP A 738 -6.48 -12.88 4.16
CA ASP A 738 -7.81 -13.51 4.08
C ASP A 738 -8.54 -13.22 2.76
N GLY A 739 -8.37 -12.01 2.20
CA GLY A 739 -8.97 -11.63 0.93
C GLY A 739 -8.37 -12.35 -0.27
N THR A 740 -7.04 -12.39 -0.37
CA THR A 740 -6.35 -13.10 -1.46
C THR A 740 -6.54 -14.60 -1.35
N ASP A 741 -6.46 -15.16 -0.15
CA ASP A 741 -6.58 -16.58 0.12
C ASP A 741 -8.01 -17.06 -0.20
N ARG A 742 -9.03 -16.26 0.12
CA ARG A 742 -10.41 -16.52 -0.27
C ARG A 742 -10.62 -16.48 -1.78
N LEU A 743 -10.00 -15.54 -2.50
CA LEU A 743 -10.08 -15.51 -3.97
C LEU A 743 -9.44 -16.75 -4.59
N VAL A 744 -8.27 -17.17 -4.09
CA VAL A 744 -7.60 -18.40 -4.53
C VAL A 744 -8.46 -19.63 -4.26
N GLN A 745 -9.07 -19.71 -3.07
CA GLN A 745 -9.99 -20.80 -2.72
C GLN A 745 -11.21 -20.84 -3.64
N LEU A 746 -11.81 -19.69 -3.99
CA LEU A 746 -12.94 -19.64 -4.93
C LEU A 746 -12.56 -20.16 -6.33
N VAL A 747 -11.32 -19.90 -6.78
CA VAL A 747 -10.81 -20.47 -8.04
C VAL A 747 -10.70 -21.99 -7.93
N GLN A 748 -10.13 -22.50 -6.84
CA GLN A 748 -10.03 -23.95 -6.58
C GLN A 748 -11.40 -24.64 -6.54
N ASP A 749 -12.37 -24.03 -5.85
CA ASP A 749 -13.73 -24.57 -5.74
C ASP A 749 -14.41 -24.70 -7.11
N LEU A 750 -14.22 -23.71 -7.99
CA LEU A 750 -14.76 -23.76 -9.35
C LEU A 750 -14.03 -24.75 -10.25
N GLN A 751 -12.70 -24.84 -10.13
CA GLN A 751 -11.88 -25.83 -10.82
C GLN A 751 -12.33 -27.26 -10.51
N HIS A 752 -12.67 -27.56 -9.25
CA HIS A 752 -13.10 -28.89 -8.80
C HIS A 752 -14.62 -29.13 -8.85
N SER A 753 -15.41 -28.14 -9.30
CA SER A 753 -16.87 -28.26 -9.34
C SER A 753 -17.35 -29.28 -10.38
N LYS A 754 -18.51 -29.93 -10.17
CA LYS A 754 -19.07 -30.92 -11.12
C LYS A 754 -19.32 -30.35 -12.53
N LEU A 755 -19.44 -29.03 -12.66
CA LEU A 755 -19.61 -28.30 -13.92
C LEU A 755 -18.31 -28.21 -14.74
N SER A 756 -17.14 -28.46 -14.14
CA SER A 756 -15.84 -28.48 -14.86
C SER A 756 -15.55 -29.80 -15.59
N LYS A 757 -16.45 -30.80 -15.47
CA LYS A 757 -16.36 -32.09 -16.18
C LYS A 757 -16.97 -32.09 -17.58
N SER A 758 -17.60 -30.98 -18.00
CA SER A 758 -17.96 -30.76 -19.41
C SER A 758 -16.81 -30.01 -20.11
N GLU A 759 -16.49 -30.40 -21.34
CA GLU A 759 -15.25 -30.09 -22.08
C GLU A 759 -14.93 -28.59 -22.32
N ASP A 760 -15.77 -27.64 -21.87
CA ASP A 760 -15.80 -26.26 -22.37
C ASP A 760 -15.51 -25.11 -21.37
N GLY A 761 -15.03 -25.37 -20.15
CA GLY A 761 -14.53 -24.27 -19.29
C GLY A 761 -13.78 -24.66 -18.02
N THR A 762 -12.54 -24.18 -17.88
CA THR A 762 -11.70 -24.46 -16.71
C THR A 762 -10.75 -23.30 -16.36
N LEU A 763 -10.83 -22.85 -15.10
CA LEU A 763 -9.73 -22.19 -14.41
C LEU A 763 -8.81 -23.28 -13.83
N TYR A 764 -7.51 -23.03 -13.77
CA TYR A 764 -6.54 -24.06 -13.37
C TYR A 764 -5.61 -23.67 -12.22
N GLY A 765 -5.42 -22.38 -11.99
CA GLY A 765 -4.50 -21.91 -10.97
C GLY A 765 -4.72 -20.47 -10.60
N ALA A 766 -4.37 -20.13 -9.37
CA ALA A 766 -4.41 -18.76 -8.89
C ALA A 766 -3.32 -18.50 -7.85
N LYS A 767 -2.79 -17.28 -7.84
CA LYS A 767 -1.85 -16.83 -6.82
C LYS A 767 -1.93 -15.34 -6.55
N ILE A 768 -1.50 -14.94 -5.36
CA ILE A 768 -1.26 -13.53 -5.04
C ILE A 768 -0.17 -12.92 -5.95
N THR A 769 -0.28 -11.64 -6.29
CA THR A 769 0.71 -10.86 -7.08
C THR A 769 1.29 -9.71 -6.25
N GLY A 770 2.49 -9.25 -6.62
CA GLY A 770 3.16 -8.10 -6.01
C GLY A 770 3.72 -8.40 -4.62
N GLY A 771 3.81 -7.38 -3.75
CA GLY A 771 4.50 -7.50 -2.46
C GLY A 771 3.79 -8.32 -1.36
N GLY A 772 2.59 -8.85 -1.63
CA GLY A 772 1.78 -9.60 -0.67
C GLY A 772 1.09 -8.77 0.44
N SER A 773 0.45 -9.45 1.40
CA SER A 773 -0.38 -8.84 2.46
C SER A 773 -1.63 -8.11 1.95
N GLY A 774 -2.20 -8.57 0.83
CA GLY A 774 -3.37 -7.98 0.18
C GLY A 774 -3.21 -7.87 -1.34
N GLY A 775 -4.03 -7.04 -1.95
CA GLY A 775 -3.99 -6.68 -3.36
C GLY A 775 -4.65 -7.68 -4.28
N THR A 776 -3.96 -8.00 -5.37
CA THR A 776 -4.54 -8.72 -6.51
C THR A 776 -4.13 -10.19 -6.52
N VAL A 777 -4.99 -11.05 -7.06
CA VAL A 777 -4.72 -12.45 -7.36
C VAL A 777 -4.64 -12.63 -8.87
N CYS A 778 -3.52 -13.14 -9.39
CA CYS A 778 -3.39 -13.63 -10.75
C CYS A 778 -4.10 -14.98 -10.87
N VAL A 779 -5.02 -15.11 -11.83
CA VAL A 779 -5.78 -16.33 -12.12
C VAL A 779 -5.48 -16.76 -13.55
N MET A 780 -5.25 -18.06 -13.76
CA MET A 780 -4.99 -18.67 -15.06
C MET A 780 -6.12 -19.62 -15.45
N GLY A 781 -6.54 -19.57 -16.71
CA GLY A 781 -7.57 -20.44 -17.27
C GLY A 781 -7.46 -20.59 -18.79
N ARG A 782 -8.37 -21.38 -19.38
CA ARG A 782 -8.50 -21.41 -20.84
C ARG A 782 -8.93 -20.04 -21.36
N ASN A 783 -8.43 -19.65 -22.53
CA ASN A 783 -8.94 -18.49 -23.24
C ASN A 783 -10.29 -18.82 -23.88
N SER A 784 -11.35 -18.85 -23.07
CA SER A 784 -12.72 -19.12 -23.51
C SER A 784 -13.73 -18.20 -22.81
N LEU A 785 -14.91 -18.06 -23.42
CA LEU A 785 -16.01 -17.29 -22.83
C LEU A 785 -16.49 -17.90 -21.50
N ALA A 786 -16.46 -19.23 -21.38
CA ALA A 786 -16.83 -19.93 -20.16
C ALA A 786 -15.90 -19.60 -18.99
N SER A 787 -14.59 -19.53 -19.20
CA SER A 787 -13.64 -19.11 -18.17
C SER A 787 -13.88 -17.65 -17.76
N SER A 788 -14.20 -16.75 -18.70
CA SER A 788 -14.59 -15.37 -18.38
C SER A 788 -15.88 -15.30 -17.53
N HIS A 789 -16.86 -16.17 -17.78
CA HIS A 789 -18.05 -16.28 -16.94
C HIS A 789 -17.73 -16.80 -15.53
N GLN A 790 -16.80 -17.74 -15.39
CA GLN A 790 -16.32 -18.21 -14.08
C GLN A 790 -15.61 -17.11 -13.28
N ILE A 791 -14.82 -16.25 -13.94
CA ILE A 791 -14.23 -15.06 -13.29
C ILE A 791 -15.31 -14.10 -12.78
N PHE A 792 -16.35 -13.85 -13.58
CA PHE A 792 -17.50 -13.06 -13.13
C PHE A 792 -18.24 -13.71 -11.96
N GLU A 793 -18.39 -15.03 -11.97
CA GLU A 793 -18.97 -15.78 -10.87
C GLU A 793 -18.14 -15.64 -9.57
N ILE A 794 -16.81 -15.74 -9.65
CA ILE A 794 -15.91 -15.47 -8.51
C ILE A 794 -16.13 -14.06 -7.98
N GLN A 795 -16.22 -13.06 -8.87
CA GLN A 795 -16.44 -11.67 -8.50
C GLN A 795 -17.76 -11.50 -7.70
N GLN A 796 -18.84 -12.16 -8.14
CA GLN A 796 -20.13 -12.12 -7.43
C GLN A 796 -20.12 -12.91 -6.12
N ARG A 797 -19.52 -14.11 -6.09
CA ARG A 797 -19.38 -14.92 -4.87
C ARG A 797 -18.55 -14.17 -3.82
N TYR A 798 -17.43 -13.56 -4.22
CA TYR A 798 -16.61 -12.76 -3.32
C TYR A 798 -17.37 -11.53 -2.79
N LYS A 799 -18.13 -10.83 -3.64
CA LYS A 799 -19.02 -9.74 -3.22
C LYS A 799 -20.11 -10.19 -2.26
N GLY A 800 -20.71 -11.36 -2.49
CA GLY A 800 -21.69 -11.95 -1.57
C GLY A 800 -21.10 -12.21 -0.19
N ALA A 801 -19.85 -12.69 -0.14
CA ALA A 801 -19.16 -13.02 1.11
C ALA A 801 -18.58 -11.80 1.85
N THR A 802 -18.11 -10.77 1.13
CA THR A 802 -17.34 -9.65 1.70
C THR A 802 -18.02 -8.30 1.61
N GLY A 803 -19.05 -8.16 0.76
CA GLY A 803 -19.67 -6.89 0.40
C GLY A 803 -18.90 -6.05 -0.63
N PHE A 804 -17.63 -6.39 -0.91
CA PHE A 804 -16.76 -5.72 -1.87
C PHE A 804 -16.85 -6.38 -3.25
N LEU A 805 -17.02 -5.60 -4.32
CA LEU A 805 -16.99 -6.11 -5.69
C LEU A 805 -15.56 -5.99 -6.23
N PRO A 806 -14.83 -7.11 -6.44
CA PRO A 806 -13.48 -7.08 -6.98
C PRO A 806 -13.38 -6.34 -8.31
N TYR A 807 -12.32 -5.56 -8.50
CA TYR A 807 -11.94 -5.10 -9.83
C TYR A 807 -11.21 -6.23 -10.57
N VAL A 808 -11.55 -6.46 -11.84
CA VAL A 808 -10.94 -7.50 -12.66
C VAL A 808 -10.03 -6.82 -13.70
N PHE A 809 -8.74 -7.14 -13.62
CA PHE A 809 -7.75 -6.79 -14.62
C PHE A 809 -7.80 -7.83 -15.74
N ASP A 810 -7.94 -7.36 -16.97
CA ASP A 810 -8.03 -8.19 -18.16
C ASP A 810 -7.41 -7.47 -19.36
N GLY A 811 -6.65 -8.22 -20.15
CA GLY A 811 -5.86 -7.71 -21.26
C GLY A 811 -4.48 -7.20 -20.85
N SER A 812 -3.65 -7.00 -21.86
CA SER A 812 -2.25 -6.64 -21.74
C SER A 812 -1.96 -5.29 -22.41
N SER A 813 -0.71 -4.82 -22.34
CA SER A 813 -0.34 -3.53 -22.93
C SER A 813 1.12 -3.45 -23.38
N PRO A 814 1.47 -2.62 -24.38
CA PRO A 814 2.86 -2.25 -24.60
C PRO A 814 3.43 -1.48 -23.40
N GLY A 815 4.67 -1.79 -23.04
CA GLY A 815 5.50 -1.02 -22.12
C GLY A 815 5.91 0.33 -22.69
N ALA A 816 6.48 1.19 -21.84
CA ALA A 816 6.86 2.55 -22.21
C ALA A 816 7.86 2.62 -23.38
N GLY A 817 8.81 1.68 -23.44
CA GLY A 817 9.78 1.60 -24.54
C GLY A 817 9.13 1.30 -25.89
N LYS A 818 8.11 0.44 -25.91
CA LYS A 818 7.35 0.11 -27.13
C LYS A 818 6.37 1.22 -27.52
N PHE A 819 5.80 1.90 -26.53
CA PHE A 819 4.94 3.05 -26.76
C PHE A 819 5.73 4.25 -27.31
N GLY A 820 6.92 4.50 -26.76
CA GLY A 820 7.73 5.68 -27.07
C GLY A 820 7.13 6.94 -26.45
N PHE A 821 6.96 7.98 -27.25
CA PHE A 821 6.29 9.22 -26.83
C PHE A 821 5.55 9.86 -27.99
N LEU A 822 4.51 10.62 -27.65
CA LEU A 822 3.83 11.51 -28.58
C LEU A 822 4.39 12.92 -28.39
N LYS A 823 4.62 13.62 -29.50
CA LYS A 823 4.78 15.08 -29.50
C LYS A 823 3.52 15.67 -30.09
N ILE A 824 2.74 16.38 -29.29
CA ILE A 824 1.46 16.95 -29.71
C ILE A 824 1.52 18.47 -29.70
N ARG A 825 0.77 19.09 -30.62
CA ARG A 825 0.55 20.53 -30.68
C ARG A 825 -0.93 20.82 -30.81
N ARG A 826 -1.45 21.78 -30.06
CA ARG A 826 -2.87 22.12 -30.15
C ARG A 826 -3.15 22.83 -31.47
N ARG A 827 -4.21 22.43 -32.16
CA ARG A 827 -4.65 23.11 -33.38
C ARG A 827 -5.12 24.53 -33.03
N SER A 828 -4.53 25.53 -33.66
CA SER A 828 -5.05 26.89 -33.57
C SER A 828 -6.37 26.97 -34.32
N SER A 829 -7.42 27.49 -33.71
CA SER A 829 -8.63 27.90 -34.43
C SER A 829 -8.29 29.09 -35.33
N LEU A 830 -7.75 28.81 -36.51
CA LEU A 830 -7.63 29.80 -37.58
C LEU A 830 -9.05 30.19 -37.97
N LYS A 831 -9.44 31.38 -37.52
CA LYS A 831 -10.54 32.22 -38.01
C LYS A 831 -11.11 31.73 -39.35
N SER A 832 -12.33 31.21 -39.32
CA SER A 832 -13.27 31.36 -40.43
C SER A 832 -13.63 32.85 -40.56
N LYS A 833 -12.72 33.66 -41.08
CA LYS A 833 -13.05 34.97 -41.63
C LYS A 833 -13.03 34.84 -43.15
N GLN A 834 -14.25 34.86 -43.70
CA GLN A 834 -14.61 35.25 -45.06
C GLN A 834 -14.04 34.44 -46.24
N SER A 835 -14.91 33.64 -46.85
CA SER A 835 -15.31 33.86 -48.25
C SER A 835 -16.82 33.78 -48.35
#